data_AF-A0A091CQ08-F1
#
_entry.id   AF-A0A091CQ08-F1
#
_cell.length_a   1.000
_cell.length_b   1.000
_cell.length_c   1.000
_cell.angle_alpha   90.00
_cell.angle_beta   90.00
_cell.angle_gamma   90.00
#
_symmetry.space_group_name_H-M   'P 1'
#
loop_
_entity.id
_entity.type
_entity.pdbx_description
1 polymer ?
#
loop_
_entity_poly.entity_id
_entity_poly.type
_entity_poly.pdbx_seq_one_letter_code
_entity_poly.pdbx_strand_id
1 'polypeptide(L)'
;MANRASLEELVRLQGERVRGLKQQKANAEQIEEEVAKLLKLKAQLGPDESKQKFVLKTPKGTRDYNPWQMAVREKVFDVIIHCFKRHGAEVIDTPVFELKETLTGKYGEDSKLIYDLKDQGGELLSLRYDLTVPFARYLAMNKLTNIKRYHIAKVYRRDNPAMTRGRYREFYQCDFDIAGQFDPMIPDAECLKIMCEILSSLQIGDFMVKVNDRRILDGMFAICGVPDSKFRTICSSVDKLDKVSWEDVKNEMVGEKGLAPEVADRIGDYVQQHGGVSQVEQLLQDPKLSQNKQAMEGLGDVKLLFEYLTLFGIADKISFDLSLARGLDYYTGVIYEAVLLQTPAQAGEEPQGVGSVAAGGRYDGLVGMFDPKGRKVPCVGLSIGVERIFSIVEQRLEASEEKVRTTETQVLVASAQKKLLEERLKLVSELWNAGIKAELLYKKNPKLLNQLQYCEEAGIPLVAIIGEQELKDGVIKLRSVATREEPLGPGLQEARLLPSPGLAPTQIALLKFSSHRAAAMAKKALVEGQSRLCGEQVAVEWLKPDLKQRLRQQLMSPALQCLQPDGSQLVLARDKLGYQGARAALQLLCQQMKLGSPVFLTKCLSKGPAGWHHFWYQVVIPGHPVPFSGLIWVMLATDGQDGHEVAKDAVSARLLEALSESGASLLWSSGAGAGTVLKQ
;
A
#
# COMPACT_ATOMS: atom_id res chain seq x y z
N MET A 1 18.80 44.16 38.46
CA MET A 1 17.87 43.27 39.18
C MET A 1 16.95 43.98 40.18
N ALA A 2 17.10 45.29 40.45
CA ALA A 2 16.34 46.00 41.50
C ALA A 2 14.90 46.49 41.11
N ASN A 3 14.39 46.21 39.91
CA ASN A 3 13.14 46.83 39.41
C ASN A 3 11.92 45.89 39.32
N ARG A 4 12.11 44.57 39.45
CA ARG A 4 11.03 43.59 39.29
C ARG A 4 10.39 43.17 40.61
N ALA A 5 11.19 42.91 41.64
CA ALA A 5 10.71 42.57 42.98
C ALA A 5 9.87 43.70 43.60
N SER A 6 10.25 44.96 43.35
CA SER A 6 9.46 46.14 43.76
C SER A 6 8.11 46.20 43.06
N LEU A 7 8.09 45.87 41.76
CA LEU A 7 6.88 45.85 40.94
C LEU A 7 5.96 44.67 41.31
N GLU A 8 6.53 43.51 41.67
CA GLU A 8 5.81 42.34 42.18
C GLU A 8 5.11 42.66 43.52
N GLU A 9 5.79 43.38 44.42
CA GLU A 9 5.22 43.83 45.68
C GLU A 9 4.11 44.88 45.48
N LEU A 10 4.26 45.81 44.53
CA LEU A 10 3.22 46.76 44.16
C LEU A 10 1.97 46.06 43.58
N VAL A 11 2.17 45.03 42.74
CA VAL A 11 1.06 44.20 42.25
C VAL A 11 0.35 43.46 43.39
N ARG A 12 1.11 42.97 44.38
CA ARG A 12 0.55 42.28 45.56
C ARG A 12 -0.30 43.22 46.41
N LEU A 13 0.24 44.38 46.77
CA LEU A 13 -0.44 45.42 47.57
C LEU A 13 -1.70 45.93 46.85
N GLN A 14 -1.61 46.20 45.54
CA GLN A 14 -2.76 46.63 44.76
C GLN A 14 -3.84 45.54 44.66
N GLY A 15 -3.44 44.26 44.57
CA GLY A 15 -4.38 43.13 44.58
C GLY A 15 -5.07 42.91 45.94
N GLU A 16 -4.37 43.16 47.05
CA GLU A 16 -4.96 43.18 48.40
C GLU A 16 -5.96 44.31 48.56
N ARG A 17 -5.66 45.50 48.03
CA ARG A 17 -6.58 46.65 48.04
C ARG A 17 -7.88 46.37 47.29
N VAL A 18 -7.80 45.79 46.09
CA VAL A 18 -8.99 45.38 45.32
C VAL A 18 -9.82 44.33 46.08
N ARG A 19 -9.17 43.37 46.75
CA ARG A 19 -9.88 42.35 47.55
C ARG A 19 -10.56 42.94 48.77
N GLY A 20 -9.90 43.86 49.47
CA GLY A 20 -10.49 44.59 50.60
C GLY A 20 -11.72 45.40 50.18
N LEU A 21 -11.64 46.13 49.07
CA LEU A 21 -12.77 46.91 48.53
C LEU A 21 -13.96 46.03 48.14
N LYS A 22 -13.70 44.85 47.55
CA LYS A 22 -14.74 43.86 47.24
C LYS A 22 -15.39 43.27 48.49
N GLN A 23 -14.61 42.97 49.53
CA GLN A 23 -15.13 42.48 50.81
C GLN A 23 -15.96 43.52 51.55
N GLN A 24 -15.59 44.80 51.44
CA GLN A 24 -16.31 45.93 52.04
C GLN A 24 -17.53 46.39 51.21
N LYS A 25 -17.83 45.72 50.08
CA LYS A 25 -18.90 46.10 49.14
C LYS A 25 -18.85 47.59 48.73
N ALA A 26 -17.64 48.09 48.46
CA ALA A 26 -17.43 49.45 47.96
C ALA A 26 -18.12 49.68 46.60
N ASN A 27 -18.25 50.95 46.20
CA ASN A 27 -18.89 51.32 44.92
C ASN A 27 -18.21 50.62 43.73
N ALA A 28 -19.00 50.16 42.76
CA ALA A 28 -18.55 49.43 41.58
C ALA A 28 -17.51 50.23 40.78
N GLU A 29 -17.71 51.54 40.59
CA GLU A 29 -16.77 52.42 39.87
C GLU A 29 -15.39 52.46 40.53
N GLN A 30 -15.34 52.47 41.88
CA GLN A 30 -14.08 52.47 42.63
C GLN A 30 -13.35 51.14 42.52
N ILE A 31 -14.09 50.02 42.48
CA ILE A 31 -13.51 48.69 42.28
C ILE A 31 -12.94 48.57 40.86
N GLU A 32 -13.65 49.07 39.86
CA GLU A 32 -13.20 49.05 38.47
C GLU A 32 -11.93 49.88 38.25
N GLU A 33 -11.85 51.07 38.84
CA GLU A 33 -10.66 51.92 38.75
C GLU A 33 -9.41 51.23 39.35
N GLU A 34 -9.56 50.63 40.52
CA GLU A 34 -8.44 49.95 41.21
C GLU A 34 -8.06 48.63 40.51
N VAL A 35 -9.00 47.95 39.86
CA VAL A 35 -8.75 46.79 38.98
C VAL A 35 -7.98 47.23 37.72
N ALA A 36 -8.33 48.37 37.12
CA ALA A 36 -7.61 48.90 35.96
C ALA A 36 -6.15 49.24 36.31
N LYS A 37 -5.90 49.80 37.50
CA LYS A 37 -4.54 50.04 38.03
C LYS A 37 -3.77 48.73 38.22
N LEU A 38 -4.41 47.70 38.77
CA LEU A 38 -3.81 46.37 38.92
C LEU A 38 -3.43 45.75 37.57
N LEU A 39 -4.29 45.87 36.55
CA LEU A 39 -4.03 45.36 35.21
C LEU A 39 -2.86 46.08 34.54
N LYS A 40 -2.76 47.42 34.70
CA LYS A 40 -1.61 48.20 34.20
C LYS A 40 -0.29 47.77 34.87
N LEU A 41 -0.29 47.55 36.19
CA LEU A 41 0.90 47.07 36.91
C LEU A 41 1.32 45.66 36.47
N LYS A 42 0.35 44.75 36.24
CA LYS A 42 0.63 43.41 35.69
C LYS A 42 1.18 43.45 34.26
N ALA A 43 0.71 44.37 33.44
CA ALA A 43 1.23 44.55 32.08
C ALA A 43 2.70 45.01 32.08
N GLN A 44 3.08 45.86 33.04
CA GLN A 44 4.46 46.31 33.23
C GLN A 44 5.40 45.22 33.77
N LEU A 45 4.88 44.24 34.50
CA LEU A 45 5.67 43.13 35.06
C LEU A 45 6.21 42.18 33.97
N GLY A 46 5.59 42.18 32.78
CA GLY A 46 5.84 41.19 31.75
C GLY A 46 5.42 39.77 32.16
N PRO A 47 5.45 38.79 31.24
CA PRO A 47 5.24 37.39 31.60
C PRO A 47 6.33 36.92 32.56
N ASP A 48 5.93 36.16 33.58
CA ASP A 48 6.86 35.61 34.54
C ASP A 48 7.71 34.50 33.90
N GLU A 49 8.89 34.84 33.39
CA GLU A 49 9.83 33.87 32.79
C GLU A 49 10.19 32.72 33.75
N SER A 50 10.10 32.95 35.07
CA SER A 50 10.38 31.92 36.08
C SER A 50 9.27 30.86 36.22
N LYS A 51 8.11 31.07 35.58
CA LYS A 51 6.96 30.16 35.60
C LYS A 51 6.30 30.02 34.22
N GLN A 52 7.08 29.95 33.15
CA GLN A 52 6.57 29.28 31.95
C GLN A 52 6.30 27.82 32.31
N LYS A 53 5.05 27.51 32.65
CA LYS A 53 4.59 26.14 32.83
C LYS A 53 4.83 25.42 31.51
N PHE A 54 5.87 24.61 31.47
CA PHE A 54 6.22 23.81 30.30
C PHE A 54 5.00 22.99 29.89
N VAL A 55 4.52 23.21 28.67
CA VAL A 55 3.36 22.51 28.11
C VAL A 55 3.88 21.47 27.13
N LEU A 56 3.66 20.20 27.44
CA LEU A 56 3.90 19.09 26.52
C LEU A 56 2.89 19.18 25.38
N LYS A 57 3.37 19.61 24.21
CA LYS A 57 2.58 19.66 22.96
C LYS A 57 3.49 19.63 21.75
N THR A 58 2.99 19.12 20.65
CA THR A 58 3.61 19.29 19.33
C THR A 58 3.48 20.75 18.86
N PRO A 59 4.35 21.21 17.94
CA PRO A 59 4.17 22.49 17.26
C PRO A 59 2.78 22.61 16.61
N LYS A 60 2.23 23.84 16.58
CA LYS A 60 0.90 24.10 16.00
C LYS A 60 0.84 23.61 14.55
N GLY A 61 -0.16 22.78 14.24
CA GLY A 61 -0.36 22.23 12.90
C GLY A 61 0.52 21.01 12.58
N THR A 62 1.16 20.40 13.58
CA THR A 62 1.92 19.15 13.47
C THR A 62 1.36 18.12 14.46
N ARG A 63 1.54 16.83 14.19
CA ARG A 63 1.04 15.73 15.02
C ARG A 63 1.98 14.54 15.01
N ASP A 64 1.97 13.80 16.11
CA ASP A 64 2.53 12.46 16.17
C ASP A 64 1.59 11.46 15.50
N TYR A 65 2.16 10.36 15.03
CA TYR A 65 1.43 9.24 14.45
C TYR A 65 1.57 8.03 15.35
N ASN A 66 0.46 7.55 15.90
CA ASN A 66 0.48 6.36 16.74
C ASN A 66 0.66 5.08 15.89
N PRO A 67 0.97 3.92 16.49
CA PRO A 67 1.22 2.69 15.73
C PRO A 67 0.07 2.25 14.82
N TRP A 68 -1.18 2.52 15.21
CA TRP A 68 -2.35 2.20 14.38
C TRP A 68 -2.40 3.10 13.14
N GLN A 69 -2.22 4.41 13.30
CA GLN A 69 -2.14 5.36 12.18
C GLN A 69 -0.97 5.03 11.26
N MET A 70 0.18 4.63 11.81
CA MET A 70 1.33 4.21 11.01
C MET A 70 1.04 2.94 10.20
N ALA A 71 0.39 1.93 10.78
CA ALA A 71 0.01 0.73 10.04
C ALA A 71 -0.95 1.04 8.88
N VAL A 72 -1.88 1.99 9.06
CA VAL A 72 -2.76 2.46 7.98
C VAL A 72 -1.96 3.20 6.90
N ARG A 73 -1.05 4.09 7.30
CA ARG A 73 -0.20 4.86 6.39
C ARG A 73 0.70 3.96 5.54
N GLU A 74 1.33 2.97 6.14
CA GLU A 74 2.18 2.00 5.44
C GLU A 74 1.39 1.27 4.35
N LYS A 75 0.18 0.78 4.67
CA LYS A 75 -0.70 0.14 3.66
C LYS A 75 -1.02 1.07 2.49
N VAL A 76 -1.32 2.33 2.77
CA VAL A 76 -1.62 3.32 1.72
C VAL A 76 -0.37 3.64 0.89
N PHE A 77 0.78 3.83 1.54
CA PHE A 77 2.04 4.05 0.85
C PHE A 77 2.44 2.87 -0.02
N ASP A 78 2.22 1.63 0.44
CA ASP A 78 2.51 0.43 -0.34
C ASP A 78 1.72 0.38 -1.65
N VAL A 79 0.43 0.73 -1.61
CA VAL A 79 -0.41 0.82 -2.82
C VAL A 79 0.15 1.86 -3.80
N ILE A 80 0.51 3.05 -3.29
CA ILE A 80 1.05 4.16 -4.08
C ILE A 80 2.41 3.78 -4.69
N ILE A 81 3.34 3.29 -3.86
CA ILE A 81 4.70 2.89 -4.27
C ILE A 81 4.63 1.76 -5.30
N HIS A 82 3.75 0.78 -5.10
CA HIS A 82 3.60 -0.33 -6.03
C HIS A 82 3.13 0.15 -7.40
N CYS A 83 2.21 1.12 -7.47
CA CYS A 83 1.81 1.75 -8.74
C CYS A 83 2.97 2.53 -9.37
N PHE A 84 3.68 3.38 -8.60
CA PHE A 84 4.84 4.12 -9.12
C PHE A 84 5.93 3.19 -9.68
N LYS A 85 6.25 2.09 -8.98
CA LYS A 85 7.21 1.08 -9.44
C LYS A 85 6.71 0.30 -10.66
N ARG A 86 5.42 0.01 -10.75
CA ARG A 86 4.81 -0.63 -11.94
C ARG A 86 5.02 0.22 -13.20
N HIS A 87 4.96 1.54 -13.05
CA HIS A 87 5.25 2.50 -14.11
C HIS A 87 6.76 2.76 -14.32
N GLY A 88 7.64 2.00 -13.66
CA GLY A 88 9.09 2.06 -13.87
C GLY A 88 9.74 3.36 -13.39
N ALA A 89 9.14 4.04 -12.41
CA ALA A 89 9.76 5.23 -11.83
C ALA A 89 10.87 4.89 -10.83
N GLU A 90 11.97 5.63 -10.94
CA GLU A 90 13.06 5.65 -9.96
C GLU A 90 12.63 6.42 -8.70
N VAL A 91 13.37 6.25 -7.61
CA VAL A 91 13.13 7.00 -6.37
C VAL A 91 14.33 7.88 -6.08
N ILE A 92 14.07 9.12 -5.69
CA ILE A 92 15.08 10.05 -5.17
C ILE A 92 14.66 10.54 -3.79
N ASP A 93 15.60 11.12 -3.06
CA ASP A 93 15.31 11.93 -1.88
C ASP A 93 16.14 13.22 -1.91
N THR A 94 15.61 14.27 -1.28
CA THR A 94 16.29 15.56 -1.16
C THR A 94 16.35 15.97 0.30
N PRO A 95 17.30 16.85 0.69
CA PRO A 95 17.29 17.44 2.02
C PRO A 95 15.93 18.09 2.37
N VAL A 96 15.61 18.12 3.66
CA VAL A 96 14.35 18.69 4.16
C VAL A 96 14.31 20.22 4.04
N PHE A 97 15.49 20.86 4.00
CA PHE A 97 15.68 22.27 3.75
C PHE A 97 16.48 22.49 2.47
N GLU A 98 16.18 23.58 1.78
CA GLU A 98 16.93 24.08 0.64
C GLU A 98 17.57 25.42 1.01
N LEU A 99 18.51 25.89 0.20
CA LEU A 99 18.94 27.29 0.24
C LEU A 99 17.71 28.19 0.03
N LYS A 100 17.55 29.22 0.85
CA LYS A 100 16.39 30.13 0.78
C LYS A 100 16.17 30.72 -0.62
N GLU A 101 17.25 31.03 -1.32
CA GLU A 101 17.24 31.54 -2.69
C GLU A 101 16.65 30.54 -3.70
N THR A 102 16.77 29.24 -3.44
CA THR A 102 16.19 28.18 -4.29
C THR A 102 14.67 28.25 -4.31
N LEU A 103 14.05 28.58 -3.18
CA LEU A 103 12.59 28.62 -3.01
C LEU A 103 11.98 29.99 -3.31
N THR A 104 12.79 31.05 -3.34
CA THR A 104 12.31 32.42 -3.48
C THR A 104 11.82 32.68 -4.91
N GLY A 105 10.62 33.28 -5.03
CA GLY A 105 10.05 33.69 -6.32
C GLY A 105 9.49 32.55 -7.18
N LYS A 106 9.35 31.33 -6.64
CA LYS A 106 8.81 30.17 -7.37
C LYS A 106 7.32 29.93 -7.13
N TYR A 107 6.80 30.41 -6.01
CA TYR A 107 5.45 30.07 -5.53
C TYR A 107 4.49 31.26 -5.53
N GLY A 108 4.79 32.35 -6.25
CA GLY A 108 3.92 33.54 -6.26
C GLY A 108 3.64 34.07 -4.85
N GLU A 109 2.36 34.30 -4.53
CA GLU A 109 1.91 34.80 -3.22
C GLU A 109 2.18 33.83 -2.06
N ASP A 110 2.23 32.52 -2.34
CA ASP A 110 2.45 31.46 -1.35
C ASP A 110 3.87 31.45 -0.79
N SER A 111 4.81 32.16 -1.42
CA SER A 111 6.19 32.29 -0.94
C SER A 111 6.27 32.84 0.50
N LYS A 112 5.26 33.61 0.94
CA LYS A 112 5.16 34.14 2.32
C LYS A 112 4.94 33.06 3.38
N LEU A 113 4.54 31.86 2.96
CA LEU A 113 4.17 30.74 3.83
C LEU A 113 5.34 29.77 4.07
N ILE A 114 6.55 30.09 3.60
CA ILE A 114 7.73 29.25 3.81
C ILE A 114 8.25 29.37 5.25
N TYR A 115 8.75 28.26 5.80
CA TYR A 115 9.46 28.22 7.07
C TYR A 115 10.95 28.50 6.87
N ASP A 116 11.43 29.63 7.37
CA ASP A 116 12.86 29.98 7.38
C ASP A 116 13.53 29.45 8.64
N LEU A 117 14.77 28.95 8.50
CA LEU A 117 15.62 28.60 9.63
C LEU A 117 16.24 29.87 10.21
N LYS A 118 16.61 29.81 11.50
CA LYS A 118 17.31 30.91 12.15
C LYS A 118 18.70 31.07 11.54
N ASP A 119 19.11 32.31 11.28
CA ASP A 119 20.50 32.62 10.93
C ASP A 119 21.43 32.30 12.11
N GLN A 120 22.42 31.46 11.85
CA GLN A 120 23.45 31.04 12.79
C GLN A 120 24.87 31.35 12.27
N GLY A 121 25.01 32.27 11.31
CA GLY A 121 26.29 32.70 10.72
C GLY A 121 26.74 31.91 9.49
N GLY A 122 25.84 31.12 8.90
CA GLY A 122 26.10 30.30 7.71
C GLY A 122 25.13 30.62 6.56
N GLU A 123 24.82 29.61 5.76
CA GLU A 123 23.87 29.73 4.65
C GLU A 123 22.45 29.96 5.17
N LEU A 124 21.67 30.79 4.46
CA LEU A 124 20.26 31.00 4.76
C LEU A 124 19.44 29.83 4.18
N LEU A 125 18.73 29.13 5.07
CA LEU A 125 18.00 27.92 4.74
C LEU A 125 16.50 28.08 4.99
N SER A 126 15.72 27.36 4.20
CA SER A 126 14.26 27.31 4.33
C SER A 126 13.78 25.87 4.14
N LEU A 127 12.77 25.45 4.90
CA LEU A 127 12.14 24.14 4.71
C LEU A 127 11.41 24.09 3.37
N ARG A 128 11.48 22.95 2.69
CA ARG A 128 10.81 22.74 1.40
C ARG A 128 9.29 22.89 1.52
N TYR A 129 8.72 23.70 0.63
CA TYR A 129 7.29 23.96 0.54
C TYR A 129 6.54 22.87 -0.24
N ASP A 130 7.21 22.30 -1.24
CA ASP A 130 6.79 21.17 -2.07
C ASP A 130 7.98 20.25 -2.42
N LEU A 131 7.75 19.23 -3.26
CA LEU A 131 8.80 18.35 -3.79
C LEU A 131 9.19 18.69 -5.24
N THR A 132 8.38 19.47 -5.95
CA THR A 132 8.59 19.85 -7.35
C THR A 132 9.77 20.82 -7.54
N VAL A 133 9.91 21.85 -6.70
CA VAL A 133 11.04 22.78 -6.80
C VAL A 133 12.37 22.11 -6.41
N PRO A 134 12.46 21.32 -5.32
CA PRO A 134 13.62 20.46 -5.07
C PRO A 134 13.96 19.53 -6.24
N PHE A 135 12.96 19.01 -6.94
CA PHE A 135 13.21 18.19 -8.13
C PHE A 135 13.77 19.00 -9.31
N ALA A 136 13.24 20.18 -9.60
CA ALA A 136 13.79 21.05 -10.65
C ALA A 136 15.25 21.44 -10.37
N ARG A 137 15.57 21.77 -9.11
CA ARG A 137 16.96 22.00 -8.66
C ARG A 137 17.83 20.75 -8.83
N TYR A 138 17.29 19.55 -8.60
CA TYR A 138 18.00 18.27 -8.73
C TYR A 138 18.40 18.01 -10.19
N LEU A 139 17.45 18.22 -11.10
CA LEU A 139 17.67 18.08 -12.54
C LEU A 139 18.77 19.03 -13.03
N ALA A 140 18.65 20.32 -12.69
CA ALA A 140 19.60 21.34 -13.13
C ALA A 140 21.01 21.10 -12.56
N MET A 141 21.11 20.79 -11.27
CA MET A 141 22.40 20.53 -10.60
C MET A 141 23.14 19.32 -11.19
N ASN A 142 22.41 18.23 -11.46
CA ASN A 142 22.97 17.02 -12.06
C ASN A 142 23.01 17.04 -13.59
N LYS A 143 22.57 18.14 -14.21
CA LYS A 143 22.49 18.35 -15.67
C LYS A 143 21.67 17.28 -16.40
N LEU A 144 20.71 16.66 -15.71
CA LEU A 144 19.84 15.64 -16.26
C LEU A 144 18.82 16.28 -17.21
N THR A 145 18.57 15.59 -18.32
CA THR A 145 17.57 16.00 -19.32
C THR A 145 16.38 15.08 -19.37
N ASN A 146 16.49 13.87 -18.81
CA ASN A 146 15.43 12.89 -18.76
C ASN A 146 15.54 12.09 -17.46
N ILE A 147 14.43 11.96 -16.75
CA ILE A 147 14.26 11.05 -15.61
C ILE A 147 12.76 10.87 -15.36
N LYS A 148 12.37 9.66 -14.98
CA LYS A 148 11.03 9.34 -14.48
C LYS A 148 11.14 8.90 -13.03
N ARG A 149 10.58 9.68 -12.11
CA ARG A 149 10.82 9.49 -10.66
C ARG A 149 9.58 9.67 -9.81
N TYR A 150 9.57 9.03 -8.65
CA TYR A 150 8.68 9.36 -7.55
C TYR A 150 9.46 9.83 -6.31
N HIS A 151 8.81 10.64 -5.47
CA HIS A 151 9.36 11.13 -4.20
C HIS A 151 8.22 11.22 -3.18
N ILE A 152 8.35 10.48 -2.08
CA ILE A 152 7.36 10.47 -0.98
C ILE A 152 8.05 11.06 0.24
N ALA A 153 7.66 12.28 0.61
CA ALA A 153 8.27 12.95 1.73
C ALA A 153 7.38 14.03 2.35
N LYS A 154 7.75 14.48 3.56
CA LYS A 154 7.07 15.57 4.24
C LYS A 154 7.44 16.93 3.66
N VAL A 155 6.47 17.83 3.63
CA VAL A 155 6.61 19.24 3.25
C VAL A 155 6.02 20.18 4.30
N TYR A 156 6.42 21.44 4.25
CA TYR A 156 6.19 22.39 5.34
C TYR A 156 5.58 23.70 4.85
N ARG A 157 4.36 24.00 5.29
CA ARG A 157 3.62 25.21 4.89
C ARG A 157 3.10 25.93 6.12
N ARG A 158 3.35 27.24 6.25
CA ARG A 158 2.87 28.08 7.36
C ARG A 158 1.40 28.48 7.21
N ASP A 159 0.61 27.61 6.61
CA ASP A 159 -0.82 27.77 6.45
C ASP A 159 -1.54 27.96 7.78
N ASN A 160 -2.76 28.48 7.72
CA ASN A 160 -3.68 28.45 8.86
C ASN A 160 -4.26 27.04 8.97
N PRO A 161 -3.84 26.23 9.96
CA PRO A 161 -4.22 24.84 10.02
C PRO A 161 -5.71 24.71 10.37
N ALA A 162 -6.39 23.84 9.64
CA ALA A 162 -7.77 23.43 9.92
C ALA A 162 -7.73 21.92 10.24
N MET A 163 -7.49 21.60 11.51
CA MET A 163 -7.26 20.22 11.96
C MET A 163 -8.45 19.29 11.65
N THR A 164 -9.67 19.82 11.71
CA THR A 164 -10.92 19.10 11.39
C THR A 164 -11.08 18.82 9.90
N ARG A 165 -10.34 19.52 9.03
CA ARG A 165 -10.38 19.39 7.57
C ARG A 165 -9.10 18.80 6.97
N GLY A 166 -8.20 18.25 7.81
CA GLY A 166 -6.94 17.65 7.36
C GLY A 166 -5.91 18.65 6.80
N ARG A 167 -6.04 19.95 7.08
CA ARG A 167 -5.07 20.97 6.66
C ARG A 167 -4.02 21.18 7.75
N TYR A 168 -2.84 20.60 7.55
CA TYR A 168 -1.71 20.64 8.48
C TYR A 168 -0.60 21.59 7.98
N ARG A 169 0.36 21.88 8.86
CA ARG A 169 1.57 22.62 8.50
C ARG A 169 2.74 21.73 8.14
N GLU A 170 2.73 20.50 8.66
CA GLU A 170 3.61 19.40 8.24
C GLU A 170 2.71 18.27 7.72
N PHE A 171 2.95 17.83 6.50
CA PHE A 171 2.21 16.72 5.90
C PHE A 171 3.01 16.05 4.78
N TYR A 172 2.62 14.82 4.41
CA TYR A 172 3.23 14.12 3.29
C TYR A 172 2.69 14.57 1.94
N GLN A 173 3.59 14.67 0.98
CA GLN A 173 3.29 14.64 -0.45
C GLN A 173 3.85 13.35 -1.06
N CYS A 174 3.14 12.84 -2.07
CA CYS A 174 3.55 11.67 -2.84
C CYS A 174 3.58 12.08 -4.30
N ASP A 175 4.75 12.51 -4.75
CA ASP A 175 4.94 13.10 -6.07
C ASP A 175 5.48 12.07 -7.05
N PHE A 176 5.02 12.14 -8.29
CA PHE A 176 5.51 11.38 -9.43
C PHE A 176 5.66 12.32 -10.61
N ASP A 177 6.82 12.32 -11.25
CA ASP A 177 7.13 13.26 -12.31
C ASP A 177 7.94 12.60 -13.43
N ILE A 178 7.62 12.99 -14.66
CA ILE A 178 8.30 12.60 -15.88
C ILE A 178 8.93 13.87 -16.44
N ALA A 179 10.27 13.92 -16.43
CA ALA A 179 11.04 14.99 -17.01
C ALA A 179 11.69 14.51 -18.31
N GLY A 180 11.59 15.30 -19.38
CA GLY A 180 12.22 15.01 -20.67
C GLY A 180 11.43 15.53 -21.86
N GLN A 181 12.12 15.66 -22.99
CA GLN A 181 11.49 15.96 -24.27
C GLN A 181 10.95 14.66 -24.88
N PHE A 182 9.63 14.58 -25.01
CA PHE A 182 8.92 13.43 -25.57
C PHE A 182 7.88 13.91 -26.58
N ASP A 183 7.24 12.94 -27.25
CA ASP A 183 6.10 13.22 -28.12
C ASP A 183 4.89 13.70 -27.30
N PRO A 184 4.03 14.56 -27.88
CA PRO A 184 3.00 15.27 -27.13
C PRO A 184 2.04 14.34 -26.39
N MET A 185 1.65 14.75 -25.18
CA MET A 185 0.57 14.19 -24.36
C MET A 185 0.72 12.75 -23.87
N ILE A 186 1.73 11.99 -24.32
CA ILE A 186 1.94 10.62 -23.85
C ILE A 186 2.30 10.58 -22.35
N PRO A 187 3.29 11.34 -21.84
CA PRO A 187 3.60 11.37 -20.41
C PRO A 187 2.46 11.96 -19.58
N ASP A 188 1.75 12.95 -20.12
CA ASP A 188 0.60 13.60 -19.48
C ASP A 188 -0.55 12.60 -19.26
N ALA A 189 -0.84 11.77 -20.26
CA ALA A 189 -1.79 10.68 -20.15
C ALA A 189 -1.35 9.61 -19.14
N GLU A 190 -0.06 9.27 -19.09
CA GLU A 190 0.49 8.32 -18.10
C GLU A 190 0.28 8.84 -16.67
N CYS A 191 0.50 10.13 -16.42
CA CYS A 191 0.24 10.74 -15.11
C CYS A 191 -1.23 10.59 -14.68
N LEU A 192 -2.18 10.86 -15.57
CA LEU A 192 -3.61 10.66 -15.28
C LEU A 192 -3.95 9.19 -15.05
N LYS A 193 -3.33 8.27 -15.79
CA LYS A 193 -3.48 6.82 -15.57
C LYS A 193 -3.02 6.40 -14.18
N ILE A 194 -1.84 6.83 -13.76
CA ILE A 194 -1.29 6.55 -12.42
C ILE A 194 -2.23 7.09 -11.34
N MET A 195 -2.73 8.32 -11.50
CA MET A 195 -3.68 8.92 -10.57
C MET A 195 -4.95 8.06 -10.43
N CYS A 196 -5.55 7.64 -11.54
CA CYS A 196 -6.71 6.76 -11.54
C CYS A 196 -6.42 5.40 -10.91
N GLU A 197 -5.30 4.75 -11.24
CA GLU A 197 -4.92 3.45 -10.67
C GLU A 197 -4.78 3.50 -9.15
N ILE A 198 -4.12 4.55 -8.63
CA ILE A 198 -3.93 4.75 -7.19
C ILE A 198 -5.27 4.95 -6.51
N LEU A 199 -6.08 5.90 -6.97
CA LEU A 199 -7.36 6.23 -6.33
C LEU A 199 -8.35 5.04 -6.35
N SER A 200 -8.40 4.29 -7.46
CA SER A 200 -9.20 3.06 -7.56
C SER A 200 -8.68 1.96 -6.61
N SER A 201 -7.36 1.78 -6.50
CA SER A 201 -6.76 0.73 -5.67
C SER A 201 -6.92 1.00 -4.16
N LEU A 202 -7.03 2.26 -3.76
CA LEU A 202 -7.24 2.66 -2.36
C LEU A 202 -8.70 2.44 -1.88
N GLN A 203 -9.64 2.24 -2.79
CA GLN A 203 -11.06 1.96 -2.52
C GLN A 203 -11.74 3.04 -1.65
N ILE A 204 -11.42 4.31 -1.90
CA ILE A 204 -11.86 5.47 -1.09
C ILE A 204 -13.18 6.11 -1.57
N GLY A 205 -14.00 5.36 -2.30
CA GLY A 205 -15.19 5.85 -2.97
C GLY A 205 -14.94 6.18 -4.45
N ASP A 206 -15.97 6.71 -5.11
CA ASP A 206 -15.85 7.14 -6.49
C ASP A 206 -15.17 8.51 -6.58
N PHE A 207 -14.55 8.80 -7.72
CA PHE A 207 -13.79 10.03 -7.92
C PHE A 207 -13.91 10.51 -9.36
N MET A 208 -13.62 11.79 -9.56
CA MET A 208 -13.54 12.42 -10.87
C MET A 208 -12.27 13.25 -10.95
N VAL A 209 -11.60 13.21 -12.11
CA VAL A 209 -10.42 14.02 -12.37
C VAL A 209 -10.80 15.16 -13.30
N LYS A 210 -10.77 16.37 -12.77
CA LYS A 210 -10.92 17.60 -13.54
C LYS A 210 -9.62 17.85 -14.30
N VAL A 211 -9.72 18.21 -15.58
CA VAL A 211 -8.59 18.53 -16.45
C VAL A 211 -8.87 19.87 -17.14
N ASN A 212 -7.84 20.70 -17.24
CA ASN A 212 -7.83 21.92 -18.05
C ASN A 212 -6.42 22.14 -18.61
N ASP A 213 -6.21 23.19 -19.39
CA ASP A 213 -4.89 23.59 -19.86
C ASP A 213 -4.66 25.10 -19.64
N ARG A 214 -3.45 25.44 -19.21
CA ARG A 214 -3.07 26.82 -18.92
C ARG A 214 -3.24 27.74 -20.12
N ARG A 215 -2.91 27.27 -21.32
CA ARG A 215 -3.01 28.06 -22.56
C ARG A 215 -4.47 28.32 -22.95
N ILE A 216 -5.37 27.42 -22.59
CA ILE A 216 -6.82 27.60 -22.78
C ILE A 216 -7.31 28.73 -21.86
N LEU A 217 -6.93 28.72 -20.58
CA LEU A 217 -7.26 29.81 -19.64
C LEU A 217 -6.70 31.15 -20.10
N ASP A 218 -5.42 31.16 -20.51
CA ASP A 218 -4.73 32.36 -20.99
C ASP A 218 -5.47 32.96 -22.21
N GLY A 219 -5.78 32.12 -23.19
CA GLY A 219 -6.50 32.54 -24.39
C GLY A 219 -7.95 32.94 -24.13
N MET A 220 -8.66 32.23 -23.27
CA MET A 220 -10.04 32.51 -22.88
C MET A 220 -10.17 33.88 -22.20
N PHE A 221 -9.29 34.21 -21.25
CA PHE A 221 -9.32 35.51 -20.60
C PHE A 221 -8.94 36.65 -21.56
N ALA A 222 -8.02 36.41 -22.50
CA ALA A 222 -7.68 37.38 -23.53
C ALA A 222 -8.89 37.72 -24.42
N ILE A 223 -9.64 36.71 -24.91
CA ILE A 223 -10.82 36.94 -25.75
C ILE A 223 -11.99 37.56 -24.97
N CYS A 224 -12.08 37.32 -23.66
CA CYS A 224 -13.09 37.94 -22.80
C CYS A 224 -12.77 39.42 -22.53
N GLY A 225 -11.52 39.85 -22.73
CA GLY A 225 -11.07 41.23 -22.50
C GLY A 225 -10.49 41.47 -21.10
N VAL A 226 -9.93 40.45 -20.47
CA VAL A 226 -9.20 40.60 -19.20
C VAL A 226 -7.83 41.26 -19.47
N PRO A 227 -7.47 42.35 -18.78
CA PRO A 227 -6.14 42.93 -18.91
C PRO A 227 -5.05 41.99 -18.37
N ASP A 228 -3.90 41.91 -19.06
CA ASP A 228 -2.75 41.08 -18.65
C ASP A 228 -2.29 41.33 -17.21
N SER A 229 -2.38 42.58 -16.74
CA SER A 229 -2.02 42.96 -15.36
C SER A 229 -2.94 42.36 -14.29
N LYS A 230 -4.17 41.98 -14.66
CA LYS A 230 -5.17 41.37 -13.78
C LYS A 230 -5.29 39.86 -13.98
N PHE A 231 -4.53 39.29 -14.91
CA PHE A 231 -4.63 37.89 -15.27
C PHE A 231 -4.57 36.93 -14.06
N ARG A 232 -3.54 37.09 -13.22
CA ARG A 232 -3.33 36.24 -12.04
C ARG A 232 -4.41 36.43 -10.99
N THR A 233 -4.83 37.67 -10.76
CA THR A 233 -5.86 37.96 -9.77
C THR A 233 -7.21 37.39 -10.21
N ILE A 234 -7.53 37.42 -11.50
CA ILE A 234 -8.75 36.80 -12.04
C ILE A 234 -8.67 35.26 -12.00
N CYS A 235 -7.53 34.63 -12.33
CA CYS A 235 -7.34 33.18 -12.12
C CYS A 235 -7.68 32.77 -10.67
N SER A 236 -7.17 33.54 -9.70
CA SER A 236 -7.43 33.30 -8.28
C SER A 236 -8.91 33.46 -7.89
N SER A 237 -9.69 34.28 -8.60
CA SER A 237 -11.16 34.33 -8.43
C SER A 237 -11.80 33.07 -8.97
N VAL A 238 -11.46 32.69 -10.21
CA VAL A 238 -12.06 31.54 -10.90
C VAL A 238 -11.79 30.22 -10.18
N ASP A 239 -10.58 30.06 -9.60
CA ASP A 239 -10.22 28.87 -8.79
C ASP A 239 -11.15 28.66 -7.57
N LYS A 240 -11.84 29.70 -7.09
CA LYS A 240 -12.79 29.60 -5.98
C LYS A 240 -14.14 29.02 -6.38
N LEU A 241 -14.43 28.87 -7.67
CA LEU A 241 -15.70 28.29 -8.16
C LEU A 241 -15.92 26.85 -7.69
N ASP A 242 -14.87 26.18 -7.21
CA ASP A 242 -14.99 24.87 -6.58
C ASP A 242 -15.70 24.90 -5.22
N LYS A 243 -15.83 26.07 -4.59
CA LYS A 243 -16.37 26.27 -3.23
C LYS A 243 -17.42 27.35 -3.12
N VAL A 244 -17.43 28.33 -4.02
CA VAL A 244 -18.34 29.47 -3.97
C VAL A 244 -19.12 29.60 -5.27
N SER A 245 -20.29 30.22 -5.19
CA SER A 245 -21.19 30.39 -6.34
C SER A 245 -20.56 31.27 -7.42
N TRP A 246 -21.02 31.14 -8.66
CA TRP A 246 -20.60 32.02 -9.75
C TRP A 246 -20.92 33.49 -9.45
N GLU A 247 -22.06 33.75 -8.82
CA GLU A 247 -22.49 35.10 -8.43
C GLU A 247 -21.48 35.74 -7.46
N ASP A 248 -21.01 34.99 -6.48
CA ASP A 248 -20.00 35.47 -5.52
C ASP A 248 -18.66 35.72 -6.20
N VAL A 249 -18.20 34.82 -7.08
CA VAL A 249 -16.98 35.01 -7.86
C VAL A 249 -17.08 36.23 -8.76
N LYS A 250 -18.22 36.42 -9.44
CA LYS A 250 -18.48 37.59 -10.28
C LYS A 250 -18.45 38.88 -9.46
N ASN A 251 -19.07 38.89 -8.27
CA ASN A 251 -19.06 40.03 -7.37
C ASN A 251 -17.64 40.38 -6.90
N GLU A 252 -16.80 39.39 -6.58
CA GLU A 252 -15.39 39.61 -6.25
C GLU A 252 -14.61 40.22 -7.43
N MET A 253 -14.79 39.66 -8.63
CA MET A 253 -14.08 40.14 -9.84
C MET A 253 -14.43 41.60 -10.16
N VAL A 254 -15.70 41.97 -10.04
CA VAL A 254 -16.18 43.32 -10.34
C VAL A 254 -15.87 44.29 -9.20
N GLY A 255 -16.30 43.96 -7.98
CA GLY A 255 -16.27 44.86 -6.82
C GLY A 255 -14.88 45.05 -6.23
N GLU A 256 -14.10 43.97 -6.10
CA GLU A 256 -12.79 44.02 -5.44
C GLU A 256 -11.64 44.14 -6.44
N LYS A 257 -11.73 43.42 -7.57
CA LYS A 257 -10.65 43.38 -8.58
C LYS A 257 -10.86 44.39 -9.71
N GLY A 258 -11.98 45.10 -9.72
CA GLY A 258 -12.28 46.18 -10.66
C GLY A 258 -12.34 45.72 -12.12
N LEU A 259 -12.86 44.51 -12.37
CA LEU A 259 -13.14 44.01 -13.71
C LEU A 259 -14.47 44.58 -14.20
N ALA A 260 -14.61 44.90 -15.49
CA ALA A 260 -15.88 45.36 -16.02
C ALA A 260 -16.93 44.22 -15.94
N PRO A 261 -18.20 44.51 -15.55
CA PRO A 261 -19.25 43.49 -15.43
C PRO A 261 -19.43 42.65 -16.70
N GLU A 262 -19.38 43.29 -17.87
CA GLU A 262 -19.51 42.62 -19.17
C GLU A 262 -18.37 41.64 -19.46
N VAL A 263 -17.15 41.93 -18.98
CA VAL A 263 -16.01 41.02 -19.10
C VAL A 263 -16.21 39.82 -18.17
N ALA A 264 -16.69 40.07 -16.94
CA ALA A 264 -17.00 39.01 -15.99
C ALA A 264 -18.11 38.09 -16.54
N ASP A 265 -19.15 38.64 -17.15
CA ASP A 265 -20.22 37.85 -17.79
C ASP A 265 -19.69 36.94 -18.89
N ARG A 266 -18.84 37.48 -19.79
CA ARG A 266 -18.20 36.65 -20.83
C ARG A 266 -17.31 35.55 -20.26
N ILE A 267 -16.63 35.79 -19.13
CA ILE A 267 -15.88 34.74 -18.44
C ILE A 267 -16.84 33.64 -17.96
N GLY A 268 -17.97 34.03 -17.38
CA GLY A 268 -19.03 33.12 -16.89
C GLY A 268 -19.49 32.15 -17.95
N ASP A 269 -19.75 32.66 -19.16
CA ASP A 269 -20.17 31.85 -20.30
C ASP A 269 -19.24 30.65 -20.55
N TYR A 270 -17.94 30.77 -20.28
CA TYR A 270 -16.96 29.70 -20.45
C TYR A 270 -16.69 28.90 -19.17
N VAL A 271 -16.41 29.55 -18.04
CA VAL A 271 -15.93 28.86 -16.82
C VAL A 271 -16.98 27.99 -16.17
N GLN A 272 -18.25 28.18 -16.52
CA GLN A 272 -19.35 27.31 -16.08
C GLN A 272 -19.50 26.04 -16.94
N GLN A 273 -18.77 25.92 -18.05
CA GLN A 273 -18.82 24.75 -18.93
C GLN A 273 -17.85 23.67 -18.45
N HIS A 274 -18.36 22.44 -18.36
CA HIS A 274 -17.58 21.24 -18.08
C HIS A 274 -18.17 20.04 -18.84
N GLY A 275 -17.36 19.06 -19.19
CA GLY A 275 -17.82 17.88 -19.93
C GLY A 275 -16.70 16.92 -20.32
N GLY A 276 -16.98 16.02 -21.27
CA GLY A 276 -15.98 15.12 -21.83
C GLY A 276 -15.33 15.68 -23.11
N VAL A 277 -14.86 14.79 -23.98
CA VAL A 277 -14.25 15.15 -25.27
C VAL A 277 -15.18 15.98 -26.17
N SER A 278 -16.50 15.78 -26.10
CA SER A 278 -17.47 16.56 -26.89
C SER A 278 -17.43 18.06 -26.56
N GLN A 279 -17.11 18.42 -25.31
CA GLN A 279 -16.96 19.80 -24.88
C GLN A 279 -15.70 20.43 -25.51
N VAL A 280 -14.62 19.65 -25.64
CA VAL A 280 -13.40 20.06 -26.32
C VAL A 280 -13.68 20.32 -27.81
N GLU A 281 -14.42 19.41 -28.46
CA GLU A 281 -14.82 19.56 -29.86
C GLU A 281 -15.72 20.77 -30.11
N GLN A 282 -16.64 21.06 -29.18
CA GLN A 282 -17.47 22.26 -29.24
C GLN A 282 -16.62 23.54 -29.16
N LEU A 283 -15.66 23.60 -28.25
CA LEU A 283 -14.79 24.77 -28.08
C LEU A 283 -13.80 24.96 -29.23
N LEU A 284 -13.38 23.87 -29.89
CA LEU A 284 -12.60 23.95 -31.13
C LEU A 284 -13.37 24.64 -32.27
N GLN A 285 -14.71 24.62 -32.22
CA GLN A 285 -15.58 25.32 -33.18
C GLN A 285 -16.04 26.70 -32.69
N ASP A 286 -15.62 27.13 -31.48
CA ASP A 286 -15.99 28.45 -30.95
C ASP A 286 -15.33 29.56 -31.77
N PRO A 287 -16.10 30.48 -32.39
CA PRO A 287 -15.57 31.46 -33.32
C PRO A 287 -14.67 32.52 -32.68
N LYS A 288 -14.77 32.74 -31.36
CA LYS A 288 -13.91 33.67 -30.63
C LYS A 288 -12.64 32.98 -30.18
N LEU A 289 -12.76 31.80 -29.59
CA LEU A 289 -11.62 31.03 -29.07
C LEU A 289 -10.72 30.52 -30.20
N SER A 290 -11.29 30.18 -31.37
CA SER A 290 -10.54 29.73 -32.55
C SER A 290 -9.58 30.77 -33.12
N GLN A 291 -9.77 32.05 -32.80
CA GLN A 291 -8.85 33.13 -33.20
C GLN A 291 -7.61 33.21 -32.30
N ASN A 292 -7.64 32.58 -31.13
CA ASN A 292 -6.51 32.57 -30.21
C ASN A 292 -5.63 31.34 -30.42
N LYS A 293 -4.41 31.56 -30.94
CA LYS A 293 -3.47 30.49 -31.24
C LYS A 293 -3.12 29.63 -30.02
N GLN A 294 -2.91 30.24 -28.85
CA GLN A 294 -2.56 29.50 -27.62
C GLN A 294 -3.71 28.60 -27.15
N ALA A 295 -4.94 29.13 -27.17
CA ALA A 295 -6.11 28.33 -26.81
C ALA A 295 -6.30 27.14 -27.77
N MET A 296 -6.07 27.34 -29.08
CA MET A 296 -6.18 26.27 -30.07
C MET A 296 -5.11 25.19 -29.90
N GLU A 297 -3.86 25.56 -29.57
CA GLU A 297 -2.81 24.59 -29.23
C GLU A 297 -3.20 23.80 -27.97
N GLY A 298 -3.69 24.48 -26.92
CA GLY A 298 -4.16 23.82 -25.70
C GLY A 298 -5.34 22.86 -25.95
N LEU A 299 -6.35 23.28 -26.72
CA LEU A 299 -7.48 22.43 -27.08
C LEU A 299 -7.06 21.23 -27.95
N GLY A 300 -6.10 21.42 -28.86
CA GLY A 300 -5.53 20.34 -29.66
C GLY A 300 -4.84 19.28 -28.80
N ASP A 301 -4.04 19.73 -27.83
CA ASP A 301 -3.37 18.85 -26.87
C ASP A 301 -4.37 18.13 -25.96
N VAL A 302 -5.40 18.82 -25.45
CA VAL A 302 -6.46 18.19 -24.64
C VAL A 302 -7.24 17.17 -25.47
N LYS A 303 -7.53 17.44 -26.75
CA LYS A 303 -8.17 16.47 -27.64
C LYS A 303 -7.32 15.21 -27.78
N LEU A 304 -6.03 15.35 -28.08
CA LEU A 304 -5.08 14.24 -28.18
C LEU A 304 -4.97 13.47 -26.86
N LEU A 305 -5.00 14.18 -25.73
CA LEU A 305 -5.02 13.56 -24.40
C LEU A 305 -6.25 12.66 -24.24
N PHE A 306 -7.45 13.10 -24.61
CA PHE A 306 -8.67 12.27 -24.54
C PHE A 306 -8.58 11.01 -25.41
N GLU A 307 -7.90 11.07 -26.57
CA GLU A 307 -7.65 9.88 -27.40
C GLU A 307 -6.82 8.84 -26.62
N TYR A 308 -5.73 9.25 -25.98
CA TYR A 308 -4.89 8.36 -25.16
C TYR A 308 -5.59 7.87 -23.90
N LEU A 309 -6.36 8.72 -23.22
CA LEU A 309 -7.15 8.34 -22.04
C LEU A 309 -8.23 7.30 -22.37
N THR A 310 -8.78 7.35 -23.60
CA THR A 310 -9.71 6.34 -24.11
C THR A 310 -9.01 5.01 -24.29
N LEU A 311 -7.79 4.99 -24.86
CA LEU A 311 -6.98 3.78 -24.99
C LEU A 311 -6.58 3.18 -23.63
N PHE A 312 -6.36 4.03 -22.63
CA PHE A 312 -6.09 3.61 -21.26
C PHE A 312 -7.33 3.17 -20.46
N GLY A 313 -8.52 3.32 -21.05
CA GLY A 313 -9.80 2.94 -20.46
C GLY A 313 -10.16 3.74 -19.21
N ILE A 314 -9.82 5.05 -19.19
CA ILE A 314 -10.08 5.94 -18.05
C ILE A 314 -10.80 7.24 -18.43
N ALA A 315 -11.15 7.44 -19.71
CA ALA A 315 -11.79 8.66 -20.18
C ALA A 315 -13.12 8.99 -19.47
N ASP A 316 -13.83 7.99 -18.96
CA ASP A 316 -15.06 8.12 -18.17
C ASP A 316 -14.85 8.79 -16.80
N LYS A 317 -13.62 8.75 -16.28
CA LYS A 317 -13.23 9.39 -15.02
C LYS A 317 -12.74 10.83 -15.20
N ILE A 318 -12.64 11.31 -16.44
CA ILE A 318 -12.03 12.60 -16.76
C ILE A 318 -13.12 13.61 -17.15
N SER A 319 -13.13 14.76 -16.50
CA SER A 319 -13.98 15.90 -16.82
C SER A 319 -13.10 17.05 -17.28
N PHE A 320 -13.23 17.47 -18.52
CA PHE A 320 -12.70 18.74 -18.98
C PHE A 320 -13.50 19.88 -18.35
N ASP A 321 -12.85 20.70 -17.52
CA ASP A 321 -13.51 21.69 -16.66
C ASP A 321 -12.75 23.03 -16.73
N LEU A 322 -13.38 24.04 -17.34
CA LEU A 322 -12.79 25.37 -17.54
C LEU A 322 -12.69 26.20 -16.26
N SER A 323 -13.36 25.79 -15.18
CA SER A 323 -13.26 26.44 -13.88
C SER A 323 -11.95 26.10 -13.16
N LEU A 324 -11.25 25.03 -13.58
CA LEU A 324 -10.00 24.61 -12.95
C LEU A 324 -8.87 25.56 -13.35
N ALA A 325 -8.40 26.41 -12.43
CA ALA A 325 -7.39 27.45 -12.67
C ALA A 325 -6.23 27.45 -11.67
N ARG A 326 -5.92 26.27 -11.09
CA ARG A 326 -5.04 26.06 -9.91
C ARG A 326 -3.79 26.96 -9.84
N GLY A 327 -3.54 27.43 -8.61
CA GLY A 327 -2.68 28.58 -8.30
C GLY A 327 -1.16 28.40 -8.21
N LEU A 328 -0.55 27.36 -8.79
CA LEU A 328 0.92 27.34 -8.88
C LEU A 328 1.37 27.96 -10.20
N ASP A 329 2.01 29.12 -10.10
CA ASP A 329 2.46 29.96 -11.23
C ASP A 329 3.39 29.26 -12.23
N TYR A 330 3.87 28.05 -11.92
CA TYR A 330 4.82 27.32 -12.75
C TYR A 330 4.19 26.42 -13.83
N TYR A 331 2.87 26.19 -13.82
CA TYR A 331 2.23 25.37 -14.86
C TYR A 331 2.21 26.08 -16.22
N THR A 332 2.46 25.32 -17.29
CA THR A 332 2.59 25.81 -18.68
C THR A 332 1.68 25.11 -19.67
N GLY A 333 1.11 23.96 -19.31
CA GLY A 333 0.21 23.16 -20.17
C GLY A 333 -0.94 22.59 -19.37
N VAL A 334 -1.19 21.29 -19.49
CA VAL A 334 -2.29 20.64 -18.77
C VAL A 334 -2.17 20.80 -17.25
N ILE A 335 -3.31 20.95 -16.61
CA ILE A 335 -3.49 20.98 -15.17
C ILE A 335 -4.64 20.06 -14.81
N TYR A 336 -4.54 19.37 -13.69
CA TYR A 336 -5.55 18.42 -13.28
C TYR A 336 -5.67 18.28 -11.78
N GLU A 337 -6.87 17.88 -11.36
CA GLU A 337 -7.25 17.75 -9.97
C GLU A 337 -8.27 16.62 -9.79
N ALA A 338 -7.96 15.66 -8.91
CA ALA A 338 -8.89 14.62 -8.52
C ALA A 338 -9.71 15.05 -7.31
N VAL A 339 -11.03 14.94 -7.44
CA VAL A 339 -12.00 15.18 -6.38
C VAL A 339 -12.77 13.89 -6.09
N LEU A 340 -13.11 13.67 -4.83
CA LEU A 340 -13.96 12.54 -4.46
C LEU A 340 -15.42 12.90 -4.69
N LEU A 341 -16.16 11.96 -5.28
CA LEU A 341 -17.60 12.08 -5.44
C LEU A 341 -18.26 11.58 -4.16
N GLN A 342 -19.29 12.29 -3.69
CA GLN A 342 -20.04 11.85 -2.51
C GLN A 342 -20.84 10.58 -2.84
N THR A 343 -20.80 9.59 -1.94
CA THR A 343 -21.83 8.54 -1.89
C THR A 343 -23.14 9.14 -1.40
N PRO A 344 -24.30 8.86 -2.02
CA PRO A 344 -25.61 9.37 -1.61
C PRO A 344 -26.12 8.69 -0.33
N ALA A 345 -25.39 8.85 0.77
CA ALA A 345 -25.71 8.27 2.07
C ALA A 345 -25.47 9.28 3.19
N GLN A 346 -26.17 10.42 3.10
CA GLN A 346 -26.70 11.20 4.23
C GLN A 346 -27.63 12.27 3.64
N ALA A 347 -28.90 11.92 3.48
CA ALA A 347 -29.93 12.85 3.04
C ALA A 347 -30.09 13.97 4.09
N GLY A 348 -29.62 15.17 3.78
CA GLY A 348 -29.83 16.36 4.62
C GLY A 348 -28.78 17.46 4.52
N GLU A 349 -27.59 17.20 3.99
CA GLU A 349 -26.56 18.23 3.78
C GLU A 349 -26.37 18.50 2.28
N GLU A 350 -26.36 19.79 1.91
CA GLU A 350 -25.99 20.29 0.58
C GLU A 350 -24.66 19.67 0.11
N PRO A 351 -24.46 19.45 -1.20
CA PRO A 351 -23.26 18.84 -1.75
C PRO A 351 -22.02 19.72 -1.55
N GLN A 352 -21.45 19.72 -0.35
CA GLN A 352 -20.12 20.25 -0.10
C GLN A 352 -19.09 19.26 -0.66
N GLY A 353 -18.53 19.60 -1.82
CA GLY A 353 -17.49 18.81 -2.48
C GLY A 353 -16.46 18.27 -1.48
N VAL A 354 -16.29 16.94 -1.47
CA VAL A 354 -15.24 16.28 -0.70
C VAL A 354 -13.93 16.61 -1.41
N GLY A 355 -13.37 17.78 -1.07
CA GLY A 355 -12.32 18.45 -1.85
C GLY A 355 -11.10 17.60 -2.22
N SER A 356 -10.29 18.18 -3.09
CA SER A 356 -9.11 17.59 -3.75
C SER A 356 -8.32 16.54 -2.96
N VAL A 357 -8.03 15.41 -3.61
CA VAL A 357 -7.19 14.30 -3.10
C VAL A 357 -5.94 14.07 -3.93
N ALA A 358 -5.86 14.61 -5.13
CA ALA A 358 -4.65 14.61 -5.95
C ALA A 358 -4.68 15.81 -6.90
N ALA A 359 -3.52 16.30 -7.31
CA ALA A 359 -3.41 17.37 -8.28
C ALA A 359 -2.09 17.25 -9.06
N GLY A 360 -1.99 17.92 -10.20
CA GLY A 360 -0.77 17.95 -10.98
C GLY A 360 -0.91 18.74 -12.28
N GLY A 361 0.09 18.61 -13.14
CA GLY A 361 0.13 19.29 -14.42
C GLY A 361 1.52 19.35 -15.05
N ARG A 362 1.60 20.02 -16.19
CA ARG A 362 2.82 20.24 -16.98
C ARG A 362 3.46 21.58 -16.67
N TYR A 363 4.77 21.62 -16.46
CA TYR A 363 5.53 22.78 -15.98
C TYR A 363 6.92 22.93 -16.63
N ASP A 364 6.95 23.11 -17.95
CA ASP A 364 8.18 23.02 -18.75
C ASP A 364 9.21 24.14 -18.51
N GLY A 365 8.81 25.22 -17.84
CA GLY A 365 9.65 26.38 -17.55
C GLY A 365 10.50 26.26 -16.29
N LEU A 366 10.13 25.39 -15.34
CA LEU A 366 10.64 25.45 -13.97
C LEU A 366 12.14 25.08 -13.88
N VAL A 367 12.57 24.02 -14.58
CA VAL A 367 13.97 23.56 -14.59
C VAL A 367 14.88 24.62 -15.22
N GLY A 368 14.41 25.30 -16.27
CA GLY A 368 15.15 26.37 -16.93
C GLY A 368 15.44 27.57 -16.03
N MET A 369 14.71 27.74 -14.93
CA MET A 369 15.02 28.79 -13.94
C MET A 369 16.23 28.46 -13.05
N PHE A 370 16.66 27.20 -13.01
CA PHE A 370 17.82 26.75 -12.23
C PHE A 370 19.03 26.41 -13.10
N ASP A 371 18.83 26.11 -14.38
CA ASP A 371 19.92 25.86 -15.32
C ASP A 371 20.62 27.19 -15.68
N PRO A 372 21.95 27.32 -15.50
CA PRO A 372 22.67 28.57 -15.77
C PRO A 372 22.57 29.07 -17.21
N LYS A 373 22.25 28.18 -18.17
CA LYS A 373 22.08 28.52 -19.59
C LYS A 373 20.60 28.67 -19.97
N GLY A 374 19.69 28.58 -18.99
CA GLY A 374 18.25 28.64 -19.23
C GLY A 374 17.72 27.46 -20.04
N ARG A 375 18.43 26.33 -20.08
CA ARG A 375 18.00 25.15 -20.82
C ARG A 375 16.70 24.62 -20.21
N LYS A 376 15.66 24.56 -21.03
CA LYS A 376 14.37 23.98 -20.64
C LYS A 376 14.46 22.46 -20.62
N VAL A 377 13.84 21.87 -19.61
CA VAL A 377 13.56 20.43 -19.53
C VAL A 377 12.06 20.33 -19.29
N PRO A 378 11.28 19.87 -20.28
CA PRO A 378 9.84 19.70 -20.12
C PRO A 378 9.55 18.71 -19.00
N CYS A 379 8.53 19.01 -18.18
CA CYS A 379 8.18 18.19 -17.03
C CYS A 379 6.66 18.12 -16.90
N VAL A 380 6.15 16.94 -16.57
CA VAL A 380 4.76 16.73 -16.16
C VAL A 380 4.74 15.79 -14.96
N GLY A 381 3.83 16.04 -14.03
CA GLY A 381 3.69 15.17 -12.89
C GLY A 381 2.48 15.46 -12.01
N LEU A 382 2.35 14.62 -10.99
CA LEU A 382 1.21 14.56 -10.08
C LEU A 382 1.69 14.47 -8.64
N SER A 383 0.84 14.92 -7.72
CA SER A 383 1.00 14.80 -6.28
C SER A 383 -0.27 14.22 -5.67
N ILE A 384 -0.14 13.12 -4.93
CA ILE A 384 -1.25 12.55 -4.17
C ILE A 384 -1.30 13.19 -2.77
N GLY A 385 -2.45 13.80 -2.45
CA GLY A 385 -2.77 14.41 -1.15
C GLY A 385 -3.09 13.36 -0.09
N VAL A 386 -2.08 12.63 0.36
CA VAL A 386 -2.27 11.43 1.20
C VAL A 386 -2.85 11.70 2.58
N GLU A 387 -2.74 12.90 3.16
CA GLU A 387 -3.33 13.17 4.48
C GLU A 387 -4.85 13.02 4.49
N ARG A 388 -5.53 13.44 3.42
CA ARG A 388 -6.99 13.27 3.30
C ARG A 388 -7.35 11.81 3.10
N ILE A 389 -6.55 11.10 2.30
CA ILE A 389 -6.71 9.66 2.05
C ILE A 389 -6.56 8.88 3.37
N PHE A 390 -5.56 9.21 4.20
CA PHE A 390 -5.38 8.59 5.51
C PHE A 390 -6.63 8.76 6.35
N SER A 391 -7.18 9.97 6.48
CA SER A 391 -8.38 10.18 7.27
C SER A 391 -9.60 9.37 6.77
N ILE A 392 -9.77 9.23 5.46
CA ILE A 392 -10.86 8.43 4.88
C ILE A 392 -10.66 6.94 5.15
N VAL A 393 -9.44 6.44 4.97
CA VAL A 393 -9.12 5.02 5.21
C VAL A 393 -9.20 4.70 6.70
N GLU A 394 -8.72 5.59 7.58
CA GLU A 394 -8.84 5.49 9.03
C GLU A 394 -10.31 5.40 9.45
N GLN A 395 -11.18 6.31 8.99
CA GLN A 395 -12.62 6.28 9.29
C GLN A 395 -13.30 5.01 8.78
N ARG A 396 -12.96 4.55 7.58
CA ARG A 396 -13.49 3.31 7.01
C ARG A 396 -13.09 2.09 7.84
N LEU A 397 -11.85 2.05 8.32
CA LEU A 397 -11.33 0.96 9.15
C LEU A 397 -11.92 0.99 10.56
N GLU A 398 -12.12 2.17 11.15
CA GLU A 398 -12.84 2.33 12.42
C GLU A 398 -14.31 1.92 12.33
N ALA A 399 -14.95 2.17 11.19
CA ALA A 399 -16.31 1.71 10.91
C ALA A 399 -16.39 0.20 10.62
N SER A 400 -15.28 -0.42 10.22
CA SER A 400 -15.18 -1.86 10.05
C SER A 400 -14.90 -2.53 11.40
N GLU A 401 -15.44 -3.73 11.65
CA GLU A 401 -15.04 -4.54 12.81
C GLU A 401 -13.64 -5.20 12.61
N GLU A 402 -12.93 -4.87 11.53
CA GLU A 402 -11.63 -5.45 11.20
C GLU A 402 -10.53 -4.85 12.08
N LYS A 403 -9.88 -5.72 12.85
CA LYS A 403 -8.79 -5.32 13.73
C LYS A 403 -7.51 -5.10 12.92
N VAL A 404 -7.13 -3.83 12.76
CA VAL A 404 -5.84 -3.46 12.15
C VAL A 404 -4.71 -3.83 13.10
N ARG A 405 -3.82 -4.71 12.65
CA ARG A 405 -2.61 -5.09 13.39
C ARG A 405 -1.56 -3.98 13.29
N THR A 406 -0.90 -3.69 14.41
CA THR A 406 0.20 -2.71 14.51
C THR A 406 1.58 -3.37 14.56
N THR A 407 1.62 -4.70 14.54
CA THR A 407 2.83 -5.51 14.47
C THR A 407 2.64 -6.65 13.48
N GLU A 408 3.75 -7.14 12.94
CA GLU A 408 3.77 -8.24 11.96
C GLU A 408 4.14 -9.59 12.58
N THR A 409 4.09 -9.69 13.91
CA THR A 409 4.52 -10.87 14.67
C THR A 409 3.70 -12.10 14.27
N GLN A 410 4.39 -13.14 13.83
CA GLN A 410 3.78 -14.37 13.35
C GLN A 410 3.53 -15.35 14.49
N VAL A 411 4.41 -15.40 15.49
CA VAL A 411 4.32 -16.38 16.59
C VAL A 411 4.81 -15.81 17.92
N LEU A 412 4.09 -16.09 19.01
CA LEU A 412 4.56 -15.85 20.37
C LEU A 412 5.15 -17.13 20.97
N VAL A 413 6.40 -17.09 21.45
CA VAL A 413 7.01 -18.16 22.23
C VAL A 413 6.55 -18.08 23.68
N ALA A 414 5.84 -19.11 24.12
CA ALA A 414 5.18 -19.15 25.41
C ALA A 414 5.56 -20.38 26.24
N SER A 415 5.33 -20.31 27.54
CA SER A 415 5.44 -21.47 28.44
C SER A 415 4.43 -21.36 29.58
N ALA A 416 3.82 -22.47 29.99
CA ALA A 416 2.94 -22.50 31.16
C ALA A 416 3.69 -22.79 32.48
N GLN A 417 4.80 -23.52 32.38
CA GLN A 417 5.63 -23.92 33.52
C GLN A 417 6.64 -22.83 33.88
N LYS A 418 7.19 -22.93 35.09
CA LYS A 418 8.21 -22.01 35.62
C LYS A 418 9.60 -22.44 35.15
N LYS A 419 10.59 -21.54 35.28
CA LYS A 419 12.02 -21.80 34.96
C LYS A 419 12.32 -22.15 33.49
N LEU A 420 11.42 -21.81 32.56
CA LEU A 420 11.61 -22.04 31.12
C LEU A 420 11.98 -20.77 30.33
N LEU A 421 12.48 -19.72 30.99
CA LEU A 421 12.89 -18.50 30.28
C LEU A 421 14.03 -18.77 29.31
N GLU A 422 15.07 -19.50 29.73
CA GLU A 422 16.24 -19.81 28.90
C GLU A 422 15.85 -20.57 27.63
N GLU A 423 14.95 -21.53 27.75
CA GLU A 423 14.45 -22.31 26.60
C GLU A 423 13.58 -21.47 25.66
N ARG A 424 12.77 -20.55 26.20
CA ARG A 424 12.04 -19.57 25.37
C ARG A 424 12.99 -18.61 24.65
N LEU A 425 14.07 -18.18 25.31
CA LEU A 425 15.09 -17.31 24.71
C LEU A 425 15.84 -18.03 23.57
N LYS A 426 16.18 -19.31 23.75
CA LYS A 426 16.77 -20.14 22.68
C LYS A 426 15.83 -20.24 21.48
N LEU A 427 14.59 -20.68 21.71
CA LEU A 427 13.62 -20.87 20.63
C LEU A 427 13.30 -19.56 19.89
N VAL A 428 13.08 -18.45 20.59
CA VAL A 428 12.79 -17.18 19.91
C VAL A 428 13.98 -16.72 19.06
N SER A 429 15.21 -16.95 19.53
CA SER A 429 16.42 -16.63 18.75
C SER A 429 16.56 -17.53 17.52
N GLU A 430 16.22 -18.82 17.62
CA GLU A 430 16.20 -19.73 16.47
C GLU A 430 15.18 -19.28 15.42
N LEU A 431 13.99 -18.86 15.86
CA LEU A 431 12.96 -18.32 14.97
C LEU A 431 13.42 -17.03 14.29
N TRP A 432 14.06 -16.11 15.02
CA TRP A 432 14.65 -14.89 14.43
C TRP A 432 15.75 -15.21 13.43
N ASN A 433 16.64 -16.16 13.73
CA ASN A 433 17.69 -16.62 12.81
C ASN A 433 17.12 -17.25 11.54
N ALA A 434 15.91 -17.81 11.59
CA ALA A 434 15.18 -18.33 10.45
C ALA A 434 14.35 -17.26 9.70
N GLY A 435 14.42 -15.99 10.11
CA GLY A 435 13.64 -14.90 9.52
C GLY A 435 12.17 -14.86 9.92
N ILE A 436 11.76 -15.62 10.94
CA ILE A 436 10.39 -15.63 11.46
C ILE A 436 10.23 -14.51 12.49
N LYS A 437 9.17 -13.71 12.33
CA LYS A 437 8.82 -12.60 13.24
C LYS A 437 8.22 -13.18 14.51
N ALA A 438 9.05 -13.44 15.52
CA ALA A 438 8.64 -14.04 16.78
C ALA A 438 8.78 -13.09 17.97
N GLU A 439 7.99 -13.30 19.02
CA GLU A 439 8.08 -12.55 20.28
C GLU A 439 8.02 -13.47 21.50
N LEU A 440 8.40 -12.96 22.68
CA LEU A 440 8.09 -13.58 23.97
C LEU A 440 7.77 -12.50 25.00
N LEU A 441 6.98 -12.83 26.02
CA LEU A 441 6.79 -11.92 27.14
C LEU A 441 8.05 -11.84 28.00
N TYR A 442 8.52 -10.62 28.28
CA TYR A 442 9.67 -10.29 29.13
C TYR A 442 9.41 -10.53 30.62
N LYS A 443 9.00 -11.75 30.96
CA LYS A 443 8.79 -12.23 32.33
C LYS A 443 9.48 -13.57 32.48
N LYS A 444 10.08 -13.81 33.65
CA LYS A 444 10.71 -15.12 33.94
C LYS A 444 9.68 -16.25 33.92
N ASN A 445 8.51 -16.03 34.52
CA ASN A 445 7.45 -17.04 34.67
C ASN A 445 6.07 -16.44 34.30
N PRO A 446 5.78 -16.19 33.02
CA PRO A 446 4.48 -15.67 32.60
C PRO A 446 3.37 -16.72 32.77
N LYS A 447 2.16 -16.30 33.14
CA LYS A 447 0.97 -17.17 33.10
C LYS A 447 0.59 -17.41 31.64
N LEU A 448 0.18 -18.64 31.29
CA LEU A 448 -0.25 -18.97 29.92
C LEU A 448 -1.44 -18.12 29.47
N LEU A 449 -2.41 -17.89 30.35
CA LEU A 449 -3.58 -17.06 30.04
C LEU A 449 -3.18 -15.65 29.58
N ASN A 450 -2.27 -14.98 30.30
CA ASN A 450 -1.81 -13.64 29.94
C ASN A 450 -1.03 -13.62 28.61
N GLN A 451 -0.35 -14.73 28.26
CA GLN A 451 0.35 -14.86 26.97
C GLN A 451 -0.66 -14.98 25.82
N LEU A 452 -1.73 -15.76 26.01
CA LEU A 452 -2.80 -15.89 25.02
C LEU A 452 -3.58 -14.59 24.85
N GLN A 453 -3.92 -13.92 25.95
CA GLN A 453 -4.58 -12.60 25.93
C GLN A 453 -3.74 -11.58 25.16
N TYR A 454 -2.42 -11.55 25.40
CA TYR A 454 -1.51 -10.70 24.63
C TYR A 454 -1.58 -10.98 23.12
N CYS A 455 -1.64 -12.26 22.72
CA CYS A 455 -1.80 -12.60 21.30
C CYS A 455 -3.16 -12.16 20.73
N GLU A 456 -4.26 -12.34 21.47
CA GLU A 456 -5.59 -11.88 21.07
C GLU A 456 -5.63 -10.35 20.91
N GLU A 457 -5.00 -9.62 21.85
CA GLU A 457 -4.87 -8.17 21.84
C GLU A 457 -3.99 -7.65 20.70
N ALA A 458 -2.85 -8.28 20.42
CA ALA A 458 -1.92 -7.90 19.36
C ALA A 458 -2.28 -8.49 17.97
N GLY A 459 -3.23 -9.42 17.90
CA GLY A 459 -3.60 -10.13 16.68
C GLY A 459 -2.54 -11.13 16.20
N ILE A 460 -1.71 -11.66 17.10
CA ILE A 460 -0.68 -12.65 16.77
C ILE A 460 -1.37 -13.98 16.47
N PRO A 461 -1.15 -14.60 15.30
CA PRO A 461 -1.95 -15.76 14.88
C PRO A 461 -1.55 -17.06 15.58
N LEU A 462 -0.29 -17.22 16.00
CA LEU A 462 0.25 -18.47 16.52
C LEU A 462 0.95 -18.31 17.88
N VAL A 463 0.91 -19.38 18.67
CA VAL A 463 1.67 -19.50 19.93
C VAL A 463 2.45 -20.80 19.94
N ALA A 464 3.77 -20.71 20.10
CA ALA A 464 4.70 -21.81 20.27
C ALA A 464 4.93 -22.07 21.77
N ILE A 465 4.26 -23.08 22.33
CA ILE A 465 4.26 -23.39 23.75
C ILE A 465 5.34 -24.44 24.06
N ILE A 466 6.25 -24.07 24.96
CA ILE A 466 7.30 -24.93 25.51
C ILE A 466 6.88 -25.44 26.89
N GLY A 467 7.14 -26.72 27.14
CA GLY A 467 7.07 -27.37 28.44
C GLY A 467 8.22 -28.36 28.63
N GLU A 468 8.50 -28.75 29.87
CA GLU A 468 9.60 -29.68 30.20
C GLU A 468 9.47 -31.03 29.50
N GLN A 469 8.25 -31.52 29.29
CA GLN A 469 8.03 -32.77 28.59
C GLN A 469 8.25 -32.61 27.09
N GLU A 470 7.74 -31.52 26.52
CA GLU A 470 7.90 -31.19 25.11
C GLU A 470 9.38 -31.04 24.75
N LEU A 471 10.18 -30.41 25.62
CA LEU A 471 11.64 -30.32 25.46
C LEU A 471 12.32 -31.70 25.49
N LYS A 472 11.94 -32.57 26.44
CA LYS A 472 12.45 -33.95 26.50
C LYS A 472 12.10 -34.76 25.26
N ASP A 473 10.91 -34.51 24.72
CA ASP A 473 10.38 -35.20 23.54
C ASP A 473 10.88 -34.55 22.23
N GLY A 474 11.63 -33.44 22.29
CA GLY A 474 12.17 -32.72 21.13
C GLY A 474 11.09 -32.05 20.27
N VAL A 475 9.97 -31.65 20.87
CA VAL A 475 8.81 -31.09 20.17
C VAL A 475 8.37 -29.76 20.76
N ILE A 476 7.56 -29.01 20.01
CA ILE A 476 6.93 -27.76 20.47
C ILE A 476 5.43 -27.85 20.19
N LYS A 477 4.61 -27.37 21.13
CA LYS A 477 3.17 -27.28 20.92
C LYS A 477 2.84 -25.99 20.19
N LEU A 478 2.35 -26.10 18.95
CA LEU A 478 1.87 -24.95 18.21
C LEU A 478 0.35 -24.82 18.40
N ARG A 479 -0.11 -23.63 18.76
CA ARG A 479 -1.54 -23.33 18.94
C ARG A 479 -1.97 -22.15 18.06
N SER A 480 -3.08 -22.32 17.35
CA SER A 480 -3.77 -21.24 16.66
C SER A 480 -4.55 -20.39 17.67
N VAL A 481 -4.33 -19.08 17.66
CA VAL A 481 -5.01 -18.15 18.59
C VAL A 481 -6.48 -17.98 18.20
N ALA A 482 -6.75 -17.82 16.90
CA ALA A 482 -8.10 -17.59 16.38
C ALA A 482 -9.02 -18.81 16.54
N THR A 483 -8.56 -19.99 16.09
CA THR A 483 -9.39 -21.21 16.16
C THR A 483 -9.33 -21.87 17.53
N ARG A 484 -8.38 -21.47 18.39
CA ARG A 484 -8.02 -22.12 19.66
C ARG A 484 -7.58 -23.57 19.52
N GLU A 485 -7.54 -24.08 18.29
CA GLU A 485 -7.09 -25.40 17.95
C GLU A 485 -5.59 -25.49 18.16
N GLU A 486 -5.20 -26.55 18.84
CA GLU A 486 -3.88 -27.09 18.71
C GLU A 486 -3.97 -28.00 17.47
N PRO A 487 -3.42 -27.62 16.29
CA PRO A 487 -3.29 -28.56 15.20
C PRO A 487 -2.74 -29.87 15.77
N LEU A 488 -3.42 -30.98 15.46
CA LEU A 488 -3.12 -32.33 15.94
C LEU A 488 -1.61 -32.48 16.13
N GLY A 489 -1.22 -32.59 17.41
CA GLY A 489 0.06 -32.13 17.94
C GLY A 489 1.32 -32.59 17.19
N PRO A 490 2.50 -32.10 17.58
CA PRO A 490 3.77 -32.44 16.93
C PRO A 490 3.93 -33.97 16.93
N GLY A 491 3.63 -34.57 15.78
CA GLY A 491 3.48 -36.00 15.69
C GLY A 491 2.43 -36.47 14.71
N LEU A 492 1.44 -35.70 14.27
CA LEU A 492 0.67 -36.11 13.10
C LEU A 492 1.61 -36.17 11.88
N GLN A 493 2.01 -37.38 11.51
CA GLN A 493 2.89 -37.65 10.38
C GLN A 493 2.11 -37.66 9.06
N GLU A 494 0.84 -38.06 9.12
CA GLU A 494 0.05 -38.31 7.93
C GLU A 494 -1.45 -38.29 8.25
N ALA A 495 -2.25 -37.70 7.36
CA ALA A 495 -3.71 -37.79 7.38
C ALA A 495 -4.18 -38.27 5.99
N ARG A 496 -4.87 -39.41 5.94
CA ARG A 496 -5.45 -39.95 4.69
C ARG A 496 -6.96 -40.07 4.82
N LEU A 497 -7.69 -39.58 3.83
CA LEU A 497 -9.12 -39.83 3.69
C LEU A 497 -9.33 -41.13 2.92
N LEU A 498 -10.11 -42.03 3.49
CA LEU A 498 -10.48 -43.31 2.91
C LEU A 498 -12.00 -43.38 2.75
N PRO A 499 -12.52 -44.02 1.69
CA PRO A 499 -13.95 -44.32 1.61
C PRO A 499 -14.34 -45.28 2.75
N SER A 500 -15.49 -45.04 3.37
CA SER A 500 -16.03 -45.93 4.40
C SER A 500 -16.37 -47.30 3.80
N PRO A 501 -16.05 -48.42 4.48
CA PRO A 501 -16.40 -49.76 4.02
C PRO A 501 -17.92 -50.06 4.03
N GLY A 502 -18.74 -49.13 4.56
CA GLY A 502 -20.19 -49.30 4.67
C GLY A 502 -20.95 -48.96 3.38
N LEU A 503 -22.23 -49.35 3.34
CA LEU A 503 -23.16 -49.11 2.22
C LEU A 503 -23.52 -47.63 1.98
N ALA A 504 -23.14 -46.72 2.89
CA ALA A 504 -23.40 -45.28 2.78
C ALA A 504 -22.10 -44.53 2.39
N PRO A 505 -22.17 -43.49 1.54
CA PRO A 505 -21.00 -42.76 1.07
C PRO A 505 -20.49 -41.82 2.17
N THR A 506 -19.75 -42.37 3.14
CA THR A 506 -19.06 -41.61 4.18
C THR A 506 -17.55 -41.76 4.00
N GLN A 507 -16.77 -40.78 4.46
CA GLN A 507 -15.30 -40.81 4.42
C GLN A 507 -14.74 -41.02 5.83
N ILE A 508 -13.70 -41.85 5.95
CA ILE A 508 -12.97 -42.12 7.18
C ILE A 508 -11.61 -41.43 7.09
N ALA A 509 -11.25 -40.62 8.09
CA ALA A 509 -9.92 -40.05 8.20
C ALA A 509 -8.99 -40.97 9.01
N LEU A 510 -7.93 -41.46 8.39
CA LEU A 510 -6.86 -42.20 9.06
C LEU A 510 -5.72 -41.24 9.41
N LEU A 511 -5.45 -41.11 10.72
CA LEU A 511 -4.42 -40.21 11.25
C LEU A 511 -3.25 -41.03 11.80
N LYS A 512 -2.06 -40.83 11.24
CA LYS A 512 -0.82 -41.48 11.67
C LYS A 512 -0.05 -40.56 12.60
N PHE A 513 0.29 -41.05 13.78
CA PHE A 513 1.08 -40.29 14.75
C PHE A 513 2.49 -40.85 14.93
N SER A 514 3.44 -39.98 15.26
CA SER A 514 4.86 -40.26 15.47
C SER A 514 5.13 -41.14 16.68
N SER A 515 4.18 -41.21 17.63
CA SER A 515 4.27 -42.06 18.81
C SER A 515 2.90 -42.53 19.28
N HIS A 516 2.89 -43.64 20.03
CA HIS A 516 1.68 -44.14 20.69
C HIS A 516 1.09 -43.12 21.68
N ARG A 517 1.97 -42.35 22.35
CA ARG A 517 1.57 -41.27 23.27
C ARG A 517 0.87 -40.14 22.52
N ALA A 518 1.41 -39.70 21.38
CA ALA A 518 0.79 -38.65 20.55
C ALA A 518 -0.59 -39.08 20.05
N ALA A 519 -0.73 -40.33 19.58
CA ALA A 519 -2.03 -40.89 19.20
C ALA A 519 -3.01 -40.97 20.39
N ALA A 520 -2.54 -41.36 21.59
CA ALA A 520 -3.37 -41.43 22.80
C ALA A 520 -3.89 -40.05 23.24
N MET A 521 -3.03 -39.02 23.19
CA MET A 521 -3.44 -37.65 23.48
C MET A 521 -4.41 -37.10 22.43
N ALA A 522 -4.16 -37.36 21.15
CA ALA A 522 -5.07 -36.98 20.07
C ALA A 522 -6.46 -37.64 20.22
N LYS A 523 -6.51 -38.94 20.55
CA LYS A 523 -7.78 -39.63 20.82
C LYS A 523 -8.51 -39.06 22.03
N LYS A 524 -7.78 -38.77 23.12
CA LYS A 524 -8.36 -38.18 24.32
C LYS A 524 -8.99 -36.81 24.02
N ALA A 525 -8.26 -35.95 23.30
CA ALA A 525 -8.76 -34.64 22.87
C ALA A 525 -10.00 -34.74 21.98
N LEU A 526 -10.00 -35.67 21.01
CA LEU A 526 -11.12 -35.89 20.09
C LEU A 526 -12.36 -36.47 20.80
N VAL A 527 -12.20 -37.33 21.81
CA VAL A 527 -13.30 -38.00 22.51
C VAL A 527 -13.89 -37.12 23.63
N GLU A 528 -13.07 -36.42 24.41
CA GLU A 528 -13.54 -35.56 25.51
C GLU A 528 -14.21 -34.27 25.00
N GLY A 529 -13.88 -33.80 23.80
CA GLY A 529 -14.40 -32.55 23.21
C GLY A 529 -15.78 -32.63 22.54
N GLN A 530 -16.52 -33.74 22.67
CA GLN A 530 -17.62 -34.12 21.75
C GLN A 530 -17.11 -34.11 20.30
N SER A 531 -16.69 -35.28 19.82
CA SER A 531 -16.05 -35.46 18.53
C SER A 531 -16.84 -34.82 17.37
N ARG A 532 -16.50 -33.58 17.02
CA ARG A 532 -17.07 -32.85 15.89
C ARG A 532 -15.95 -32.40 14.97
N LEU A 533 -16.08 -32.68 13.68
CA LEU A 533 -15.18 -32.21 12.62
C LEU A 533 -16.01 -31.35 11.67
N CYS A 534 -15.64 -30.08 11.48
CA CYS A 534 -16.42 -29.14 10.65
C CYS A 534 -17.92 -29.02 11.06
N GLY A 535 -18.23 -29.18 12.35
CA GLY A 535 -19.60 -29.11 12.86
C GLY A 535 -20.36 -30.46 12.88
N GLU A 536 -19.86 -31.47 12.16
CA GLU A 536 -20.46 -32.80 12.05
C GLU A 536 -19.95 -33.76 13.12
N GLN A 537 -20.83 -34.57 13.70
CA GLN A 537 -20.45 -35.55 14.72
C GLN A 537 -19.67 -36.71 14.10
N VAL A 538 -18.45 -36.95 14.59
CA VAL A 538 -17.55 -37.98 14.07
C VAL A 538 -17.22 -39.01 15.15
N ALA A 539 -17.19 -40.30 14.81
CA ALA A 539 -16.77 -41.35 15.75
C ALA A 539 -15.25 -41.55 15.70
N VAL A 540 -14.58 -41.61 16.86
CA VAL A 540 -13.12 -41.79 16.95
C VAL A 540 -12.80 -43.14 17.58
N GLU A 541 -12.38 -44.10 16.76
CA GLU A 541 -11.99 -45.44 17.21
C GLU A 541 -10.49 -45.69 17.08
N TRP A 542 -9.96 -46.52 17.99
CA TRP A 542 -8.64 -47.11 17.78
C TRP A 542 -8.79 -48.34 16.90
N LEU A 543 -7.94 -48.42 15.88
CA LEU A 543 -7.88 -49.61 15.05
C LEU A 543 -7.53 -50.83 15.92
N LYS A 544 -8.47 -51.78 15.98
CA LYS A 544 -8.24 -53.12 16.53
C LYS A 544 -7.02 -53.74 15.82
N PRO A 545 -6.21 -54.58 16.50
CA PRO A 545 -4.99 -55.16 15.92
C PRO A 545 -5.22 -55.77 14.53
N ASP A 546 -6.35 -56.46 14.35
CA ASP A 546 -6.71 -57.14 13.10
C ASP A 546 -7.07 -56.16 11.98
N LEU A 547 -7.78 -55.07 12.31
CA LEU A 547 -8.13 -54.02 11.35
C LEU A 547 -6.91 -53.18 10.99
N LYS A 548 -6.02 -52.94 11.96
CA LYS A 548 -4.70 -52.32 11.76
C LYS A 548 -3.82 -53.17 10.84
N GLN A 549 -3.90 -54.50 10.95
CA GLN A 549 -3.16 -55.41 10.09
C GLN A 549 -3.73 -55.46 8.68
N ARG A 550 -5.06 -55.45 8.50
CA ARG A 550 -5.71 -55.35 7.18
C ARG A 550 -5.47 -54.00 6.50
N LEU A 551 -5.60 -52.90 7.24
CA LEU A 551 -5.28 -51.57 6.71
C LEU A 551 -3.79 -51.43 6.43
N ARG A 552 -2.90 -52.00 7.25
CA ARG A 552 -1.47 -52.10 6.92
C ARG A 552 -1.26 -52.92 5.66
N GLN A 553 -1.98 -54.01 5.44
CA GLN A 553 -1.88 -54.78 4.20
C GLN A 553 -2.39 -54.00 2.98
N GLN A 554 -3.44 -53.18 3.15
CA GLN A 554 -3.90 -52.25 2.09
C GLN A 554 -2.95 -51.04 1.89
N LEU A 555 -2.29 -50.56 2.95
CA LEU A 555 -1.37 -49.42 2.96
C LEU A 555 0.10 -49.79 2.66
N MET A 556 0.47 -51.07 2.74
CA MET A 556 1.82 -51.61 2.45
C MET A 556 1.94 -52.14 1.02
N SER A 557 1.08 -51.67 0.11
CA SER A 557 1.43 -51.58 -1.30
C SER A 557 2.40 -50.39 -1.42
N PRO A 558 3.61 -50.54 -1.99
CA PRO A 558 4.76 -49.70 -1.65
C PRO A 558 4.53 -48.23 -2.04
N ALA A 559 4.21 -47.42 -1.03
CA ALA A 559 4.20 -45.97 -1.09
C ALA A 559 4.90 -45.41 0.17
N LEU A 560 6.00 -44.69 -0.08
CA LEU A 560 6.64 -43.69 0.77
C LEU A 560 7.35 -44.18 2.06
N GLN A 561 8.67 -44.40 1.94
CA GLN A 561 9.63 -44.02 2.98
C GLN A 561 10.34 -42.73 2.54
N CYS A 562 10.32 -41.73 3.42
CA CYS A 562 11.04 -40.47 3.28
C CYS A 562 12.51 -40.68 3.70
N LEU A 563 13.45 -40.40 2.80
CA LEU A 563 14.87 -40.23 3.11
C LEU A 563 15.17 -38.72 3.16
N GLN A 564 15.68 -38.25 4.30
CA GLN A 564 16.50 -37.04 4.35
C GLN A 564 17.92 -37.37 3.84
N PRO A 565 18.67 -36.37 3.37
CA PRO A 565 19.59 -36.49 2.25
C PRO A 565 20.95 -37.00 2.69
N ASP A 566 21.54 -37.89 1.90
CA ASP A 566 22.97 -38.14 1.97
C ASP A 566 23.58 -38.09 0.58
N GLY A 567 24.59 -37.22 0.47
CA GLY A 567 25.76 -37.40 -0.39
C GLY A 567 25.57 -37.71 -1.87
N SER A 568 25.87 -36.71 -2.70
CA SER A 568 26.98 -36.85 -3.65
C SER A 568 26.97 -38.06 -4.60
N GLN A 569 25.97 -38.22 -5.48
CA GLN A 569 26.11 -39.05 -6.71
C GLN A 569 25.35 -38.57 -7.96
N LEU A 570 24.59 -37.46 -7.90
CA LEU A 570 23.78 -36.96 -9.02
C LEU A 570 24.53 -36.14 -10.08
N VAL A 571 25.85 -35.97 -9.94
CA VAL A 571 26.66 -35.18 -10.87
C VAL A 571 27.07 -35.96 -12.13
N LEU A 572 26.95 -37.29 -12.16
CA LEU A 572 27.54 -38.11 -13.24
C LEU A 572 26.58 -38.59 -14.34
N ALA A 573 25.29 -38.26 -14.28
CA ALA A 573 24.32 -38.71 -15.28
C ALA A 573 23.90 -37.63 -16.32
N ARG A 574 24.35 -36.38 -16.17
CA ARG A 574 23.94 -35.27 -17.05
C ARG A 574 24.72 -35.21 -18.36
N ASP A 575 25.90 -35.80 -18.42
CA ASP A 575 26.84 -35.65 -19.54
C ASP A 575 26.72 -36.72 -20.65
N LYS A 576 25.76 -37.66 -20.57
CA LYS A 576 25.66 -38.76 -21.56
C LYS A 576 24.39 -38.80 -22.43
N LEU A 577 23.47 -37.83 -22.31
CA LEU A 577 22.26 -37.76 -23.13
C LEU A 577 22.14 -36.41 -23.83
N GLY A 578 22.73 -36.31 -25.02
CA GLY A 578 22.53 -35.17 -25.91
C GLY A 578 21.09 -35.09 -26.43
N TYR A 579 20.50 -33.89 -26.38
CA TYR A 579 19.32 -33.41 -27.14
C TYR A 579 18.25 -34.46 -27.55
N GLN A 580 17.72 -35.22 -26.59
CA GLN A 580 16.43 -35.89 -26.75
C GLN A 580 15.51 -35.47 -25.60
N GLY A 581 14.37 -34.85 -25.96
CA GLY A 581 13.43 -34.26 -25.00
C GLY A 581 12.79 -35.27 -24.05
N ALA A 582 12.20 -34.77 -22.95
CA ALA A 582 11.64 -35.57 -21.85
C ALA A 582 10.67 -36.67 -22.30
N ARG A 583 9.95 -36.46 -23.41
CA ARG A 583 9.02 -37.45 -23.96
C ARG A 583 9.69 -38.66 -24.61
N ALA A 584 10.82 -38.45 -25.30
CA ALA A 584 11.62 -39.54 -25.86
C ALA A 584 12.25 -40.38 -24.74
N ALA A 585 12.75 -39.72 -23.69
CA ALA A 585 13.28 -40.39 -22.51
C ALA A 585 12.19 -41.20 -21.78
N LEU A 586 10.97 -40.68 -21.65
CA LEU A 586 9.85 -41.42 -21.06
C LEU A 586 9.47 -42.66 -21.89
N GLN A 587 9.45 -42.52 -23.21
CA GLN A 587 9.14 -43.63 -24.10
C GLN A 587 10.21 -44.73 -24.03
N LEU A 588 11.48 -44.35 -23.95
CA LEU A 588 12.59 -45.29 -23.77
C LEU A 588 12.50 -46.02 -22.43
N LEU A 589 12.18 -45.30 -21.34
CA LEU A 589 11.98 -45.88 -20.02
C LEU A 589 10.83 -46.89 -20.01
N CYS A 590 9.69 -46.53 -20.61
CA CYS A 590 8.53 -47.42 -20.70
C CYS A 590 8.85 -48.68 -21.53
N GLN A 591 9.66 -48.56 -22.59
CA GLN A 591 10.15 -49.70 -23.37
C GLN A 591 11.08 -50.60 -22.56
N GLN A 592 12.03 -50.03 -21.81
CA GLN A 592 12.93 -50.79 -20.92
C GLN A 592 12.15 -51.55 -19.85
N MET A 593 11.09 -50.94 -19.30
CA MET A 593 10.21 -51.56 -18.32
C MET A 593 9.14 -52.48 -18.93
N LYS A 594 9.10 -52.66 -20.25
CA LYS A 594 8.09 -53.45 -21.00
C LYS A 594 6.64 -53.00 -20.76
N LEU A 595 6.41 -51.72 -20.48
CA LEU A 595 5.09 -51.15 -20.15
C LEU A 595 4.29 -50.65 -21.38
N GLY A 596 4.81 -50.80 -22.59
CA GLY A 596 4.19 -50.27 -23.82
C GLY A 596 4.37 -48.75 -23.98
N SER A 597 3.96 -48.20 -25.13
CA SER A 597 4.17 -46.78 -25.45
C SER A 597 3.14 -45.88 -24.73
N PRO A 598 3.58 -44.78 -24.09
CA PRO A 598 2.68 -43.83 -23.42
C PRO A 598 1.78 -43.09 -24.42
N VAL A 599 0.47 -43.09 -24.16
CA VAL A 599 -0.54 -42.35 -24.94
C VAL A 599 -1.02 -41.15 -24.13
N PHE A 600 -0.93 -39.96 -24.72
CA PHE A 600 -1.26 -38.71 -24.05
C PHE A 600 -2.59 -38.14 -24.54
N LEU A 601 -3.47 -37.83 -23.59
CA LEU A 601 -4.66 -37.02 -23.79
C LEU A 601 -4.45 -35.70 -23.05
N THR A 602 -4.58 -34.58 -23.76
CA THR A 602 -4.49 -33.24 -23.15
C THR A 602 -5.64 -32.37 -23.63
N LYS A 603 -6.22 -31.58 -22.73
CA LYS A 603 -7.29 -30.62 -23.02
C LYS A 603 -6.97 -29.28 -22.38
N CYS A 604 -6.87 -28.23 -23.19
CA CYS A 604 -6.72 -26.87 -22.69
C CYS A 604 -8.03 -26.46 -21.99
N LEU A 605 -7.95 -26.08 -20.72
CA LEU A 605 -9.09 -25.63 -19.91
C LEU A 605 -9.25 -24.12 -19.95
N SER A 606 -8.15 -23.37 -19.90
CA SER A 606 -8.15 -21.91 -19.95
C SER A 606 -6.81 -21.36 -20.43
N LYS A 607 -6.83 -20.13 -20.95
CA LYS A 607 -5.64 -19.33 -21.28
C LYS A 607 -5.65 -18.10 -20.38
N GLY A 608 -4.57 -17.91 -19.63
CA GLY A 608 -4.39 -16.76 -18.74
C GLY A 608 -3.68 -15.59 -19.44
N PRO A 609 -3.76 -14.38 -18.88
CA PRO A 609 -2.94 -13.26 -19.33
C PRO A 609 -1.44 -13.58 -19.18
N ALA A 610 -0.60 -13.09 -20.10
CA ALA A 610 0.84 -13.34 -20.20
C ALA A 610 1.29 -14.72 -20.73
N GLY A 611 0.48 -15.39 -21.56
CA GLY A 611 0.94 -16.58 -22.32
C GLY A 611 0.93 -17.91 -21.55
N TRP A 612 0.25 -17.95 -20.41
CA TRP A 612 0.04 -19.16 -19.60
C TRP A 612 -1.19 -19.94 -20.06
N HIS A 613 -1.05 -21.24 -20.23
CA HIS A 613 -2.12 -22.15 -20.63
C HIS A 613 -2.31 -23.24 -19.58
N HIS A 614 -3.55 -23.45 -19.16
CA HIS A 614 -3.92 -24.48 -18.19
C HIS A 614 -4.46 -25.70 -18.92
N PHE A 615 -3.87 -26.87 -18.67
CA PHE A 615 -4.26 -28.13 -19.28
C PHE A 615 -4.70 -29.13 -18.23
N TRP A 616 -5.79 -29.83 -18.53
CA TRP A 616 -6.02 -31.16 -17.99
C TRP A 616 -5.30 -32.17 -18.87
N TYR A 617 -4.69 -33.16 -18.23
CA TYR A 617 -4.03 -34.26 -18.94
C TYR A 617 -4.42 -35.61 -18.35
N GLN A 618 -4.32 -36.62 -19.20
CA GLN A 618 -4.35 -38.03 -18.83
C GLN A 618 -3.35 -38.80 -19.71
N VAL A 619 -2.44 -39.54 -19.10
CA VAL A 619 -1.46 -40.38 -19.80
C VAL A 619 -1.72 -41.84 -19.46
N VAL A 620 -2.00 -42.62 -20.49
CA VAL A 620 -2.23 -44.06 -20.38
C VAL A 620 -0.97 -44.78 -20.84
N ILE A 621 -0.37 -45.58 -19.97
CA ILE A 621 0.72 -46.48 -20.32
C ILE A 621 0.15 -47.90 -20.25
N PRO A 622 0.06 -48.65 -21.36
CA PRO A 622 -0.68 -49.91 -21.42
C PRO A 622 -0.33 -50.96 -20.35
N GLY A 623 0.94 -51.01 -19.91
CA GLY A 623 1.42 -51.91 -18.86
C GLY A 623 1.38 -51.32 -17.45
N HIS A 624 0.98 -50.05 -17.29
CA HIS A 624 0.83 -49.41 -15.98
C HIS A 624 -0.64 -49.50 -15.52
N PRO A 625 -0.92 -49.98 -14.29
CA PRO A 625 -2.27 -50.38 -13.89
C PRO A 625 -3.28 -49.24 -13.81
N VAL A 626 -2.82 -47.99 -13.71
CA VAL A 626 -3.67 -46.79 -13.59
C VAL A 626 -3.14 -45.68 -14.50
N PRO A 627 -4.00 -44.96 -15.24
CA PRO A 627 -3.57 -43.82 -16.03
C PRO A 627 -3.23 -42.62 -15.14
N PHE A 628 -2.24 -41.83 -15.54
CA PHE A 628 -1.80 -40.64 -14.83
C PHE A 628 -2.61 -39.44 -15.27
N SER A 629 -3.42 -38.87 -14.39
CA SER A 629 -4.25 -37.70 -14.71
C SER A 629 -3.97 -36.53 -13.79
N GLY A 630 -4.08 -35.31 -14.29
CA GLY A 630 -3.86 -34.12 -13.49
C GLY A 630 -4.09 -32.81 -14.22
N LEU A 631 -3.71 -31.72 -13.57
CA LEU A 631 -3.73 -30.36 -14.10
C LEU A 631 -2.31 -29.84 -14.19
N ILE A 632 -1.99 -29.07 -15.23
CA ILE A 632 -0.68 -28.46 -15.43
C ILE A 632 -0.80 -27.10 -16.10
N TRP A 633 0.01 -26.14 -15.66
CA TRP A 633 0.17 -24.85 -16.31
C TRP A 633 1.47 -24.84 -17.12
N VAL A 634 1.39 -24.40 -18.37
CA VAL A 634 2.56 -24.25 -19.25
C VAL A 634 2.58 -22.85 -19.86
N MET A 635 3.77 -22.27 -20.00
CA MET A 635 3.98 -21.00 -20.71
C MET A 635 4.56 -21.29 -22.09
N LEU A 636 4.02 -20.65 -23.12
CA LEU A 636 4.56 -20.76 -24.48
C LEU A 636 5.69 -19.75 -24.67
N ALA A 637 6.89 -20.22 -25.01
CA ALA A 637 8.09 -19.39 -25.08
C ALA A 637 8.20 -18.59 -26.38
N THR A 638 7.49 -18.99 -27.45
CA THR A 638 7.48 -18.32 -28.76
C THR A 638 6.09 -18.41 -29.40
N ASP A 639 5.72 -17.38 -30.16
CA ASP A 639 4.45 -17.36 -30.91
C ASP A 639 4.44 -18.47 -31.98
N GLY A 640 3.45 -19.36 -31.91
CA GLY A 640 3.27 -20.47 -32.85
C GLY A 640 3.61 -21.87 -32.31
N GLN A 641 4.06 -22.01 -31.05
CA GLN A 641 4.23 -23.32 -30.41
C GLN A 641 2.88 -23.95 -30.04
N ASP A 642 2.72 -25.25 -30.32
CA ASP A 642 1.53 -26.00 -29.92
C ASP A 642 1.57 -26.29 -28.40
N GLY A 643 0.69 -25.63 -27.65
CA GLY A 643 0.58 -25.81 -26.20
C GLY A 643 0.21 -27.22 -25.76
N HIS A 644 -0.40 -28.04 -26.62
CA HIS A 644 -0.62 -29.44 -26.30
C HIS A 644 0.69 -30.23 -26.32
N GLU A 645 1.62 -29.93 -27.22
CA GLU A 645 2.92 -30.61 -27.28
C GLU A 645 3.83 -30.16 -26.14
N VAL A 646 3.84 -28.87 -25.81
CA VAL A 646 4.55 -28.34 -24.62
C VAL A 646 4.00 -28.96 -23.32
N ALA A 647 2.67 -29.09 -23.20
CA ALA A 647 2.04 -29.76 -22.07
C ALA A 647 2.42 -31.25 -22.00
N LYS A 648 2.46 -31.97 -23.12
CA LYS A 648 2.87 -33.39 -23.15
C LYS A 648 4.32 -33.57 -22.75
N ASP A 649 5.22 -32.68 -23.16
CA ASP A 649 6.63 -32.72 -22.78
C ASP A 649 6.83 -32.40 -21.29
N ALA A 650 6.13 -31.38 -20.78
CA ALA A 650 6.15 -31.04 -19.35
C ALA A 650 5.59 -32.19 -18.48
N VAL A 651 4.48 -32.79 -18.90
CA VAL A 651 3.92 -33.98 -18.24
C VAL A 651 4.89 -35.16 -18.33
N SER A 652 5.58 -35.35 -19.46
CA SER A 652 6.56 -36.43 -19.62
C SER A 652 7.74 -36.28 -18.66
N ALA A 653 8.23 -35.06 -18.43
CA ALA A 653 9.27 -34.80 -17.44
C ALA A 653 8.81 -35.18 -16.02
N ARG A 654 7.59 -34.81 -15.64
CA ARG A 654 7.02 -35.18 -14.33
C ARG A 654 6.78 -36.68 -14.19
N LEU A 655 6.39 -37.35 -15.27
CA LEU A 655 6.19 -38.80 -15.28
C LEU A 655 7.51 -39.56 -15.25
N LEU A 656 8.58 -39.03 -15.86
CA LEU A 656 9.92 -39.60 -15.74
C LEU A 656 10.40 -39.59 -14.29
N GLU A 657 10.19 -38.49 -13.56
CA GLU A 657 10.47 -38.44 -12.12
C GLU A 657 9.64 -39.49 -11.37
N ALA A 658 8.32 -39.54 -11.62
CA ALA A 658 7.43 -40.49 -10.93
C ALA A 658 7.74 -41.97 -11.25
N LEU A 659 8.11 -42.29 -12.49
CA LEU A 659 8.38 -43.67 -12.93
C LEU A 659 9.82 -44.11 -12.64
N SER A 660 10.79 -43.20 -12.63
CA SER A 660 12.16 -43.50 -12.20
C SER A 660 12.24 -43.79 -10.70
N GLU A 661 11.46 -43.09 -9.88
CA GLU A 661 11.28 -43.44 -8.46
C GLU A 661 10.58 -44.81 -8.28
N SER A 662 9.69 -45.18 -9.20
CA SER A 662 8.99 -46.48 -9.19
C SER A 662 9.83 -47.66 -9.68
N GLY A 663 10.85 -47.40 -10.52
CA GLY A 663 11.74 -48.39 -11.13
C GLY A 663 12.75 -49.05 -10.17
N ALA A 664 13.01 -48.45 -9.00
CA ALA A 664 13.92 -49.01 -8.00
C ALA A 664 13.37 -50.29 -7.33
N SER A 665 12.06 -50.60 -7.47
CA SER A 665 11.46 -51.80 -6.87
C SER A 665 11.27 -52.98 -7.84
N LEU A 666 11.55 -52.82 -9.14
CA LEU A 666 11.25 -53.85 -10.15
C LEU A 666 12.44 -54.74 -10.58
N LEU A 667 13.66 -54.51 -10.06
CA LEU A 667 14.86 -55.25 -10.50
C LEU A 667 15.37 -56.35 -9.56
N TRP A 668 14.70 -56.65 -8.44
CA TRP A 668 15.07 -57.81 -7.61
C TRP A 668 13.85 -58.67 -7.28
N SER A 669 13.44 -59.51 -8.22
CA SER A 669 13.10 -60.90 -7.90
C SER A 669 13.10 -61.80 -9.14
N SER A 670 14.19 -62.56 -9.28
CA SER A 670 14.20 -64.03 -9.39
C SER A 670 15.29 -64.53 -10.35
N GLY A 671 16.20 -65.35 -9.82
CA GLY A 671 17.15 -66.09 -10.67
C GLY A 671 18.37 -66.65 -9.95
N ALA A 672 18.17 -67.70 -9.15
CA ALA A 672 19.06 -68.85 -8.97
C ALA A 672 20.56 -68.66 -8.61
N GLY A 673 20.92 -69.20 -7.45
CA GLY A 673 21.95 -70.25 -7.39
C GLY A 673 23.41 -69.85 -7.16
N ALA A 674 23.95 -70.41 -6.08
CA ALA A 674 25.34 -70.79 -5.87
C ALA A 674 26.38 -69.69 -5.50
N GLY A 675 26.83 -69.76 -4.25
CA GLY A 675 28.25 -70.03 -3.98
C GLY A 675 29.12 -68.89 -3.45
N THR A 676 29.72 -69.14 -2.28
CA THR A 676 31.09 -68.73 -1.86
C THR A 676 31.33 -67.23 -1.62
N VAL A 677 31.42 -66.75 -0.36
CA VAL A 677 32.57 -66.75 0.58
C VAL A 677 33.45 -65.49 0.49
N LEU A 678 33.82 -65.00 1.70
CA LEU A 678 34.95 -64.12 2.11
C LEU A 678 34.76 -62.58 2.17
N LYS A 679 34.82 -62.10 3.44
CA LYS A 679 35.61 -60.99 4.04
C LYS A 679 35.87 -59.75 3.17
N GLN A 680 35.74 -58.51 3.66
CA GLN A 680 36.04 -57.98 5.01
C GLN A 680 35.30 -56.66 5.21
#